data_AF-K2ASI2-F1
#
_entry.id   AF-K2ASI2-F1
#
_cell.length_a   1.000
_cell.length_b   1.000
_cell.length_c   1.000
_cell.angle_alpha   90.00
_cell.angle_beta   90.00
_cell.angle_gamma   90.00
#
_symmetry.space_group_name_H-M   'P 1'
#
loop_
_entity.id
_entity.type
_entity.pdbx_description
1 polymer ?
#
loop_
_entity_poly.entity_id
_entity_poly.type
_entity_poly.pdbx_seq_one_letter_code
_entity_poly.pdbx_strand_id
1 'polypeptide(L)'
;MEHYHTAPNFYQRWAYVDEICQALDQDLNLLSHDYQLSKNIIKIVRILGYLDHFSTSVWDSFNHPTQPKQVDTYKKIDWMRSFREILHDWHHVFHLYLIQNNPSKIVNLKIPKFYCQTILEEKIALNKQQQFWNKQHASMVFSTSNSTYNWKSLQNKLVDKQLILTITNDQELDPAKKKYAHIEPFFRGIHQMIEVAMNVIIDIVEQLSHEISHLIVINEKVKLDKKNNLNKIRLTLSFIQQWWEVAAKHIMLLSKMDTGSYAEYRQSLLGTSGGDSKQLRHLKNLMTCLHLRLPEILQEKSALMLALNKNSHDPSLNQLLSSIRETQAAASDFWLRHFTLTANTIGMIKGSQGLPVEKLISFAISPLSKQNSLLQVVGEVGSYYAQSPDASLVKINNEEKIIGNTILAHVKDRVTILSPYQLPPSEQTSILDNFDLRPVEPNDAHESPYASWFDVNLHINGIFFGMHSFGTPLVFFNESSAKTVHRLIEQQNNYWETFFSSRINQFQDILFNVLEIPNDDSFFVSVDANATAILERLLSAVSINNKNVILTTNQEFLAANRTLASFAKQNQLKIAHAMIDENDLDLSQAFKKHINDKLAFVMFSQVMSNTQVSMTDIEIIQILDNIPHDVPVIIDAVQSVCNVSIAWGKILKNRKNVYVIGSGIKHARSTSGLGFLIYPSNDGILYHPKLSGWCAYLSGMSSGKTTDDHQCLLYDDRWQWFGGTPANVFALELFINTWDAITRNKQTISSMYQYVQSLHQYFFSLLKSKNINAVDHVRRKHFPNFSSNAVVLKSSELNTSSLLAIADKKRIYFDQREGNIRLGFGIQHSRNDIDKLADIFFC
;
A
#
# COMPACT_ATOMS: atom_id res chain seq x y z
N MET A 1 7.46 77.12 8.39
CA MET A 1 6.79 77.53 9.63
C MET A 1 5.28 77.51 9.40
N GLU A 2 4.58 76.36 9.28
CA GLU A 2 4.74 75.05 9.92
C GLU A 2 4.56 75.08 11.45
N HIS A 3 3.38 74.63 11.89
CA HIS A 3 3.31 73.53 12.84
C HIS A 3 2.24 72.55 12.35
N TYR A 4 2.68 71.50 11.65
CA TYR A 4 1.83 70.35 11.34
C TYR A 4 1.58 69.55 12.63
N HIS A 5 0.37 69.65 13.19
CA HIS A 5 -0.13 68.57 14.05
C HIS A 5 -0.57 67.42 13.14
N THR A 6 0.34 66.47 12.94
CA THR A 6 0.08 65.24 12.18
C THR A 6 -1.01 64.42 12.86
N ALA A 7 -2.09 64.12 12.13
CA ALA A 7 -3.10 63.17 12.58
C ALA A 7 -2.46 61.79 12.81
N PRO A 8 -2.93 61.00 13.82
CA PRO A 8 -2.40 59.66 14.07
C PRO A 8 -2.52 58.77 12.82
N ASN A 9 -1.39 58.25 12.35
CA ASN A 9 -1.31 57.44 11.15
C ASN A 9 -1.90 56.03 11.41
N PHE A 10 -2.49 55.39 10.40
CA PHE A 10 -3.24 54.12 10.48
C PHE A 10 -2.43 52.88 10.94
N TYR A 11 -1.13 53.05 11.24
CA TYR A 11 -0.18 52.01 11.63
C TYR A 11 -0.46 51.35 13.01
N GLN A 12 -1.23 52.00 13.90
CA GLN A 12 -1.38 51.50 15.28
C GLN A 12 -2.26 50.25 15.44
N ARG A 13 -3.12 49.89 14.47
CA ARG A 13 -4.02 48.73 14.59
C ARG A 13 -3.36 47.34 14.50
N TRP A 14 -2.02 47.27 14.42
CA TRP A 14 -1.27 46.03 14.70
C TRP A 14 -1.47 45.52 16.13
N ALA A 15 -1.77 46.44 17.06
CA ALA A 15 -2.02 46.11 18.46
C ALA A 15 -3.03 44.95 18.59
N TYR A 16 -4.10 44.93 17.79
CA TYR A 16 -5.16 43.92 17.90
C TYR A 16 -4.73 42.46 17.68
N VAL A 17 -3.70 42.12 16.88
CA VAL A 17 -3.25 40.72 16.79
C VAL A 17 -2.45 40.33 18.02
N ASP A 18 -1.59 41.23 18.49
CA ASP A 18 -0.80 41.01 19.71
C ASP A 18 -1.71 41.02 20.96
N GLU A 19 -2.77 41.84 20.98
CA GLU A 19 -3.85 41.89 21.99
C GLU A 19 -4.77 40.67 21.93
N ILE A 20 -5.14 40.17 20.74
CA ILE A 20 -5.84 38.88 20.60
C ILE A 20 -4.98 37.78 21.21
N CYS A 21 -3.68 37.74 20.93
CA CYS A 21 -2.79 36.74 21.51
C CYS A 21 -2.67 36.91 23.04
N GLN A 22 -2.54 38.15 23.54
CA GLN A 22 -2.59 38.45 24.97
C GLN A 22 -3.93 38.04 25.60
N ALA A 23 -5.07 38.19 24.93
CA ALA A 23 -6.39 37.78 25.41
C ALA A 23 -6.61 36.25 25.36
N LEU A 24 -6.03 35.58 24.36
CA LEU A 24 -5.94 34.12 24.31
C LEU A 24 -5.07 33.58 25.46
N ASP A 25 -4.05 34.36 25.89
CA ASP A 25 -3.13 34.04 26.98
C ASP A 25 -3.57 34.57 28.38
N GLN A 26 -4.51 35.51 28.46
CA GLN A 26 -5.09 36.06 29.71
C GLN A 26 -5.71 34.95 30.56
N ASP A 27 -5.48 34.97 31.86
CA ASP A 27 -6.04 33.99 32.82
C ASP A 27 -5.70 32.51 32.53
N LEU A 28 -4.76 32.19 31.63
CA LEU A 28 -4.37 30.80 31.36
C LEU A 28 -3.92 30.03 32.62
N ASN A 29 -3.40 30.71 33.65
CA ASN A 29 -3.11 30.09 34.95
C ASN A 29 -4.39 29.63 35.67
N LEU A 30 -5.35 30.54 35.81
CA LEU A 30 -6.64 30.33 36.48
C LEU A 30 -7.46 29.27 35.74
N LEU A 31 -7.59 29.40 34.43
CA LEU A 31 -8.33 28.46 33.60
C LEU A 31 -7.66 27.07 33.56
N SER A 32 -6.32 26.99 33.59
CA SER A 32 -5.59 25.71 33.65
C SER A 32 -5.83 24.97 34.97
N HIS A 33 -5.93 25.72 36.08
CA HIS A 33 -6.36 25.20 37.37
C HIS A 33 -7.83 24.75 37.34
N ASP A 34 -8.76 25.65 37.02
CA ASP A 34 -10.20 25.45 37.18
C ASP A 34 -10.78 24.37 36.26
N TYR A 35 -10.25 24.24 35.03
CA TYR A 35 -10.66 23.20 34.08
C TYR A 35 -9.74 21.96 34.10
N GLN A 36 -8.67 21.96 34.89
CA GLN A 36 -7.64 20.90 34.96
C GLN A 36 -7.05 20.49 33.60
N LEU A 37 -6.95 21.43 32.66
CA LEU A 37 -6.34 21.28 31.34
C LEU A 37 -4.99 22.01 31.30
N SER A 38 -4.06 21.61 30.43
CA SER A 38 -2.83 22.38 30.26
C SER A 38 -3.11 23.73 29.57
N LYS A 39 -2.26 24.72 29.86
CA LYS A 39 -2.32 26.06 29.22
C LYS A 39 -2.38 25.97 27.70
N ASN A 40 -1.53 25.15 27.10
CA ASN A 40 -1.49 24.94 25.65
C ASN A 40 -2.82 24.39 25.11
N ILE A 41 -3.49 23.47 25.83
CA ILE A 41 -4.81 22.99 25.45
C ILE A 41 -5.85 24.12 25.53
N ILE A 42 -5.84 24.93 26.58
CA ILE A 42 -6.81 26.04 26.74
C ILE A 42 -6.59 27.12 25.68
N LYS A 43 -5.33 27.49 25.40
CA LYS A 43 -4.94 28.37 24.29
C LYS A 43 -5.46 27.83 22.96
N ILE A 44 -5.29 26.53 22.70
CA ILE A 44 -5.81 25.84 21.51
C ILE A 44 -7.35 25.85 21.43
N VAL A 45 -8.07 25.57 22.53
CA VAL A 45 -9.55 25.61 22.54
C VAL A 45 -10.06 27.03 22.30
N ARG A 46 -9.40 28.04 22.89
CA ARG A 46 -9.72 29.45 22.67
C ARG A 46 -9.44 29.89 21.25
N ILE A 47 -8.31 29.48 20.68
CA ILE A 47 -7.96 29.67 19.28
C ILE A 47 -9.04 29.07 18.40
N LEU A 48 -9.42 27.80 18.59
CA LEU A 48 -10.49 27.18 17.81
C LEU A 48 -11.84 27.91 17.95
N GLY A 49 -12.22 28.34 19.15
CA GLY A 49 -13.44 29.14 19.34
C GLY A 49 -13.37 30.53 18.69
N TYR A 50 -12.18 31.16 18.64
CA TYR A 50 -11.94 32.38 17.88
C TYR A 50 -12.06 32.13 16.37
N LEU A 51 -11.40 31.09 15.85
CA LEU A 51 -11.46 30.69 14.44
C LEU A 51 -12.90 30.38 14.01
N ASP A 52 -13.68 29.64 14.82
CA ASP A 52 -15.08 29.32 14.55
C ASP A 52 -15.99 30.56 14.58
N HIS A 53 -15.79 31.45 15.56
CA HIS A 53 -16.58 32.68 15.64
C HIS A 53 -16.25 33.63 14.48
N PHE A 54 -14.96 33.79 14.16
CA PHE A 54 -14.50 34.58 13.02
C PHE A 54 -15.05 34.01 11.69
N SER A 55 -15.04 32.69 11.54
CA SER A 55 -15.62 32.00 10.37
C SER A 55 -17.12 32.26 10.23
N THR A 56 -17.81 32.45 11.36
CA THR A 56 -19.22 32.89 11.38
C THR A 56 -19.35 34.35 10.93
N SER A 57 -18.49 35.27 11.41
CA SER A 57 -18.46 36.67 10.96
C SER A 57 -18.17 36.81 9.46
N VAL A 58 -17.30 35.96 8.91
CA VAL A 58 -17.02 35.84 7.47
C VAL A 58 -18.25 35.35 6.71
N TRP A 59 -18.90 34.29 7.21
CA TRP A 59 -20.13 33.77 6.63
C TRP A 59 -21.24 34.84 6.58
N ASP A 60 -21.43 35.55 7.69
CA ASP A 60 -22.44 36.61 7.80
C ASP A 60 -22.11 37.80 6.89
N SER A 61 -20.82 38.15 6.71
CA SER A 61 -20.40 39.23 5.81
C SER A 61 -20.72 38.92 4.33
N PHE A 62 -20.57 37.67 3.88
CA PHE A 62 -20.95 37.23 2.53
C PHE A 62 -22.46 37.24 2.27
N ASN A 63 -23.27 37.01 3.30
CA ASN A 63 -24.72 36.98 3.22
C ASN A 63 -25.37 38.37 3.41
N HIS A 64 -24.58 39.43 3.61
CA HIS A 64 -25.10 40.77 3.85
C HIS A 64 -25.85 41.33 2.61
N PRO A 65 -27.12 41.75 2.74
CA PRO A 65 -28.00 42.04 1.59
C PRO A 65 -27.59 43.26 0.76
N THR A 66 -26.71 44.12 1.28
CA THR A 66 -26.18 45.31 0.59
C THR A 66 -24.83 45.07 -0.10
N GLN A 67 -24.32 43.84 -0.18
CA GLN A 67 -23.07 43.57 -0.89
C GLN A 67 -23.13 44.02 -2.37
N PRO A 68 -22.05 44.58 -2.93
CA PRO A 68 -21.98 44.87 -4.36
C PRO A 68 -22.12 43.58 -5.18
N LYS A 69 -22.85 43.64 -6.30
CA LYS A 69 -23.08 42.52 -7.24
C LYS A 69 -21.83 42.04 -8.01
N GLN A 70 -20.63 42.37 -7.53
CA GLN A 70 -19.36 42.24 -8.26
C GLN A 70 -18.68 40.88 -8.08
N VAL A 71 -18.96 40.16 -6.99
CA VAL A 71 -18.50 38.78 -6.79
C VAL A 71 -19.62 37.81 -7.17
N ASP A 72 -19.36 36.99 -8.18
CA ASP A 72 -20.25 35.94 -8.70
C ASP A 72 -20.72 34.97 -7.60
N THR A 73 -22.01 34.61 -7.60
CA THR A 73 -22.63 33.75 -6.59
C THR A 73 -22.00 32.35 -6.51
N TYR A 74 -21.62 31.76 -7.65
CA TYR A 74 -20.93 30.47 -7.68
C TYR A 74 -19.49 30.58 -7.16
N LYS A 75 -18.80 31.70 -7.42
CA LYS A 75 -17.50 31.98 -6.78
C LYS A 75 -17.63 32.07 -5.26
N LYS A 76 -18.65 32.76 -4.73
CA LYS A 76 -18.90 32.78 -3.27
C LYS A 76 -19.09 31.37 -2.72
N ILE A 77 -19.90 30.53 -3.37
CA ILE A 77 -20.15 29.14 -2.98
C ILE A 77 -18.86 28.30 -3.01
N ASP A 78 -17.99 28.48 -4.01
CA ASP A 78 -16.69 27.81 -4.10
C ASP A 78 -15.72 28.26 -2.99
N TRP A 79 -15.68 29.56 -2.68
CA TRP A 79 -14.88 30.09 -1.55
C TRP A 79 -15.39 29.55 -0.22
N MET A 80 -16.71 29.55 0.00
CA MET A 80 -17.37 29.02 1.20
C MET A 80 -17.12 27.52 1.39
N ARG A 81 -17.15 26.74 0.30
CA ARG A 81 -16.82 25.31 0.31
C ARG A 81 -15.34 25.10 0.67
N SER A 82 -14.45 25.76 -0.06
CA SER A 82 -13.00 25.69 0.16
C SER A 82 -12.66 26.05 1.60
N PHE A 83 -13.23 27.14 2.12
CA PHE A 83 -13.05 27.59 3.50
C PHE A 83 -13.54 26.58 4.55
N ARG A 84 -14.68 25.92 4.32
CA ARG A 84 -15.20 24.85 5.19
C ARG A 84 -14.29 23.60 5.21
N GLU A 85 -13.76 23.19 4.08
CA GLU A 85 -12.81 22.06 3.99
C GLU A 85 -11.50 22.41 4.71
N ILE A 86 -11.01 23.62 4.50
CA ILE A 86 -9.78 24.18 5.09
C ILE A 86 -9.90 24.38 6.61
N LEU A 87 -11.07 24.79 7.11
CA LEU A 87 -11.38 24.84 8.54
C LEU A 87 -11.48 23.45 9.18
N HIS A 88 -12.10 22.50 8.49
CA HIS A 88 -12.19 21.12 8.95
C HIS A 88 -10.80 20.52 9.16
N ASP A 89 -9.87 20.79 8.25
CA ASP A 89 -8.48 20.33 8.38
C ASP A 89 -7.80 20.89 9.65
N TRP A 90 -8.01 22.17 10.02
CA TRP A 90 -7.54 22.70 11.31
C TRP A 90 -8.09 21.89 12.50
N HIS A 91 -9.42 21.68 12.52
CA HIS A 91 -10.10 20.98 13.62
C HIS A 91 -9.64 19.51 13.72
N HIS A 92 -9.44 18.84 12.59
CA HIS A 92 -8.89 17.48 12.53
C HIS A 92 -7.46 17.42 13.08
N VAL A 93 -6.57 18.30 12.61
CA VAL A 93 -5.17 18.35 13.07
C VAL A 93 -5.13 18.64 14.58
N PHE A 94 -5.86 19.64 15.07
CA PHE A 94 -5.97 19.91 16.51
C PHE A 94 -6.53 18.72 17.31
N HIS A 95 -7.45 17.92 16.76
CA HIS A 95 -7.95 16.74 17.46
C HIS A 95 -6.86 15.68 17.67
N LEU A 96 -6.03 15.43 16.66
CA LEU A 96 -4.87 14.54 16.77
C LEU A 96 -3.91 15.01 17.87
N TYR A 97 -3.68 16.33 18.00
CA TYR A 97 -2.90 16.89 19.10
C TYR A 97 -3.50 16.59 20.48
N LEU A 98 -4.81 16.77 20.63
CA LEU A 98 -5.51 16.55 21.89
C LEU A 98 -5.49 15.07 22.30
N ILE A 99 -5.69 14.16 21.35
CA ILE A 99 -5.51 12.71 21.55
C ILE A 99 -4.07 12.40 21.98
N GLN A 100 -3.07 12.91 21.24
CA GLN A 100 -1.66 12.62 21.49
C GLN A 100 -1.19 13.11 22.87
N ASN A 101 -1.70 14.25 23.35
CA ASN A 101 -1.21 14.88 24.57
C ASN A 101 -2.01 14.52 25.84
N ASN A 102 -3.32 14.25 25.78
CA ASN A 102 -4.15 13.99 26.96
C ASN A 102 -5.30 12.98 26.70
N PRO A 103 -5.00 11.72 26.29
CA PRO A 103 -6.03 10.78 25.84
C PRO A 103 -7.03 10.36 26.94
N SER A 104 -6.61 10.33 28.21
CA SER A 104 -7.42 9.81 29.32
C SER A 104 -8.50 10.78 29.86
N LYS A 105 -8.39 12.09 29.59
CA LYS A 105 -9.31 13.10 30.15
C LYS A 105 -10.53 13.42 29.26
N ILE A 106 -10.48 13.11 27.97
CA ILE A 106 -11.46 13.62 26.98
C ILE A 106 -12.74 12.77 26.91
N VAL A 107 -12.73 11.54 27.42
CA VAL A 107 -13.74 10.49 27.14
C VAL A 107 -15.05 10.61 27.94
N ASN A 108 -15.09 11.33 29.07
CA ASN A 108 -16.07 11.12 30.15
C ASN A 108 -17.27 12.11 30.25
N LEU A 109 -17.93 12.53 29.15
CA LEU A 109 -19.04 13.52 29.19
C LEU A 109 -20.36 13.04 28.55
N LYS A 110 -21.48 13.08 29.29
CA LYS A 110 -22.76 12.37 28.99
C LYS A 110 -24.06 13.22 29.06
N ILE A 111 -24.99 13.00 28.10
CA ILE A 111 -26.48 13.18 28.15
C ILE A 111 -26.99 14.67 28.19
N PRO A 112 -28.23 15.11 27.73
CA PRO A 112 -29.42 14.47 27.11
C PRO A 112 -29.91 15.09 25.73
N LYS A 113 -31.20 14.92 25.32
CA LYS A 113 -31.87 15.39 24.07
C LYS A 113 -33.20 16.15 24.35
N PHE A 114 -33.68 17.06 23.45
CA PHE A 114 -35.05 17.06 22.83
C PHE A 114 -35.29 18.11 21.68
N TYR A 115 -36.55 18.24 21.20
CA TYR A 115 -37.09 18.95 19.99
C TYR A 115 -37.30 20.49 20.20
N CYS A 116 -37.55 21.43 19.25
CA CYS A 116 -38.13 21.51 17.88
C CYS A 116 -39.70 21.57 17.84
N GLN A 117 -40.43 22.34 16.99
CA GLN A 117 -40.11 23.29 15.90
C GLN A 117 -40.62 24.74 16.27
N THR A 118 -41.27 25.68 15.54
CA THR A 118 -41.88 25.72 14.17
C THR A 118 -41.65 27.05 13.39
N ILE A 119 -41.86 28.27 13.92
CA ILE A 119 -41.44 29.56 13.25
C ILE A 119 -39.92 29.57 12.97
N LEU A 120 -39.22 28.69 13.67
CA LEU A 120 -37.98 28.08 13.26
C LEU A 120 -37.79 27.95 11.74
N GLU A 121 -38.66 27.34 10.92
CA GLU A 121 -38.26 26.67 9.67
C GLU A 121 -37.41 27.44 8.63
N GLU A 122 -37.65 28.71 8.28
CA GLU A 122 -36.71 29.47 7.41
C GLU A 122 -35.48 29.94 8.20
N LYS A 123 -35.69 30.39 9.43
CA LYS A 123 -34.63 30.60 10.41
C LYS A 123 -33.89 29.28 10.72
N ILE A 124 -34.39 28.12 10.29
CA ILE A 124 -33.86 26.75 10.34
C ILE A 124 -33.33 26.31 8.99
N ALA A 125 -33.56 26.99 7.87
CA ALA A 125 -32.72 26.82 6.69
C ALA A 125 -31.35 27.42 7.01
N LEU A 126 -31.35 28.67 7.49
CA LEU A 126 -30.15 29.36 7.97
C LEU A 126 -29.58 28.74 9.25
N ASN A 127 -30.38 28.48 10.31
CA ASN A 127 -29.86 27.74 11.48
C ASN A 127 -29.63 26.25 11.20
N LYS A 128 -30.19 25.57 10.18
CA LYS A 128 -29.65 24.25 9.82
C LYS A 128 -28.32 24.43 9.16
N GLN A 129 -28.10 25.37 8.24
CA GLN A 129 -26.75 25.62 7.71
C GLN A 129 -25.77 25.97 8.83
N GLN A 130 -26.09 26.90 9.74
CA GLN A 130 -25.23 27.29 10.86
C GLN A 130 -25.08 26.17 11.92
N GLN A 131 -26.15 25.44 12.26
CA GLN A 131 -26.08 24.27 13.14
C GLN A 131 -25.51 23.03 12.45
N PHE A 132 -25.39 22.99 11.11
CA PHE A 132 -24.75 21.94 10.32
C PHE A 132 -23.28 22.25 10.11
N TRP A 133 -22.88 23.53 10.00
CA TRP A 133 -21.53 24.00 10.32
C TRP A 133 -21.17 23.51 11.72
N ASN A 134 -21.86 24.06 12.72
CA ASN A 134 -21.54 23.81 14.12
C ASN A 134 -21.70 22.32 14.50
N LYS A 135 -22.57 21.53 13.85
CA LYS A 135 -22.59 20.07 14.02
C LYS A 135 -21.44 19.42 13.26
N GLN A 136 -21.35 19.50 11.94
CA GLN A 136 -20.38 18.72 11.19
C GLN A 136 -18.93 19.03 11.57
N HIS A 137 -18.58 20.29 11.81
CA HIS A 137 -17.23 20.64 12.28
C HIS A 137 -16.84 19.84 13.53
N ALA A 138 -17.71 19.90 14.54
CA ALA A 138 -17.51 19.20 15.79
C ALA A 138 -17.86 17.70 15.73
N SER A 139 -18.65 17.21 14.76
CA SER A 139 -19.11 15.82 14.69
C SER A 139 -18.34 14.94 13.72
N MET A 140 -17.53 15.53 12.83
CA MET A 140 -16.47 14.82 12.11
C MET A 140 -15.27 14.57 13.05
N VAL A 141 -15.07 15.48 14.02
CA VAL A 141 -14.02 15.38 15.05
C VAL A 141 -14.44 14.59 16.28
N PHE A 142 -15.64 14.85 16.83
CA PHE A 142 -16.14 14.20 18.03
C PHE A 142 -17.32 13.28 17.68
N SER A 143 -17.13 11.98 17.88
CA SER A 143 -18.01 10.89 17.43
C SER A 143 -19.45 10.87 17.97
N THR A 144 -19.83 11.83 18.84
CA THR A 144 -21.19 11.92 19.39
C THR A 144 -21.73 13.35 19.38
N SER A 145 -23.04 13.48 19.20
CA SER A 145 -23.75 14.77 19.35
C SER A 145 -23.56 15.41 20.73
N ASN A 146 -23.28 14.60 21.76
CA ASN A 146 -23.04 15.06 23.13
C ASN A 146 -21.68 15.75 23.27
N SER A 147 -20.61 15.12 22.78
CA SER A 147 -19.27 15.72 22.77
C SER A 147 -19.22 16.99 21.90
N THR A 148 -19.92 17.00 20.76
CA THR A 148 -20.20 18.19 19.94
C THR A 148 -20.89 19.33 20.71
N TYR A 149 -21.76 19.05 21.67
CA TYR A 149 -22.39 20.07 22.52
C TYR A 149 -21.43 20.57 23.60
N ASN A 150 -20.72 19.66 24.28
CA ASN A 150 -19.76 20.02 25.32
C ASN A 150 -18.59 20.85 24.80
N TRP A 151 -18.12 20.56 23.58
CA TRP A 151 -17.13 21.39 22.89
C TRP A 151 -17.55 22.85 22.78
N LYS A 152 -18.77 23.12 22.29
CA LYS A 152 -19.31 24.48 22.19
C LYS A 152 -19.57 25.11 23.55
N SER A 153 -20.00 24.33 24.53
CA SER A 153 -20.16 24.78 25.92
C SER A 153 -18.83 25.25 26.50
N LEU A 154 -17.73 24.55 26.20
CA LEU A 154 -16.37 24.92 26.58
C LEU A 154 -15.88 26.17 25.82
N GLN A 155 -16.05 26.22 24.48
CA GLN A 155 -15.73 27.40 23.67
C GLN A 155 -16.49 28.65 24.18
N ASN A 156 -17.80 28.55 24.40
CA ASN A 156 -18.64 29.63 24.93
C ASN A 156 -18.25 30.13 26.33
N LYS A 157 -17.48 29.33 27.10
CA LYS A 157 -16.98 29.70 28.44
C LYS A 157 -15.55 30.25 28.42
N LEU A 158 -14.72 29.78 27.48
CA LEU A 158 -13.32 30.18 27.38
C LEU A 158 -13.09 31.37 26.43
N VAL A 159 -14.02 31.63 25.51
CA VAL A 159 -13.92 32.69 24.50
C VAL A 159 -14.96 33.77 24.75
N ASP A 160 -14.49 34.95 25.15
CA ASP A 160 -15.32 36.15 25.23
C ASP A 160 -15.67 36.66 23.82
N LYS A 161 -16.95 36.57 23.47
CA LYS A 161 -17.49 37.03 22.19
C LYS A 161 -17.61 38.54 22.11
N GLN A 162 -17.84 39.20 23.25
CA GLN A 162 -18.00 40.65 23.31
C GLN A 162 -16.64 41.33 23.07
N LEU A 163 -15.55 40.75 23.60
CA LEU A 163 -14.18 41.12 23.28
C LEU A 163 -13.84 40.92 21.79
N ILE A 164 -14.26 39.83 21.16
CA ILE A 164 -14.03 39.64 19.70
C ILE A 164 -14.80 40.70 18.89
N LEU A 165 -16.04 41.02 19.29
CA LEU A 165 -16.90 41.96 18.56
C LEU A 165 -16.40 43.41 18.67
N THR A 166 -15.92 43.88 19.82
CA THR A 166 -15.35 45.24 19.96
C THR A 166 -14.12 45.43 19.08
N ILE A 167 -13.22 44.42 19.05
CA ILE A 167 -12.04 44.37 18.17
C ILE A 167 -12.40 44.51 16.68
N THR A 168 -13.63 44.14 16.27
CA THR A 168 -14.10 44.27 14.87
C THR A 168 -14.90 45.54 14.56
N ASN A 169 -15.54 46.19 15.53
CA ASN A 169 -16.59 47.20 15.27
C ASN A 169 -16.23 48.65 15.66
N ASP A 170 -15.29 48.88 16.58
CA ASP A 170 -15.27 50.12 17.39
C ASP A 170 -14.60 51.36 16.76
N GLN A 171 -14.58 51.48 15.42
CA GLN A 171 -14.22 52.75 14.74
C GLN A 171 -15.00 52.94 13.44
N GLU A 172 -15.47 54.17 13.20
CA GLU A 172 -16.08 54.54 11.92
C GLU A 172 -15.15 54.23 10.74
N LEU A 173 -15.68 53.49 9.77
CA LEU A 173 -15.01 53.30 8.50
C LEU A 173 -14.99 54.63 7.73
N ASP A 174 -13.79 55.09 7.40
CA ASP A 174 -13.49 56.07 6.34
C ASP A 174 -14.48 55.90 5.16
N PRO A 175 -15.15 56.98 4.67
CA PRO A 175 -16.09 56.89 3.57
C PRO A 175 -15.55 56.18 2.32
N ALA A 176 -14.25 56.31 2.01
CA ALA A 176 -13.62 55.59 0.91
C ALA A 176 -13.49 54.07 1.19
N LYS A 177 -13.44 53.67 2.47
CA LYS A 177 -13.36 52.28 2.93
C LYS A 177 -14.73 51.65 3.21
N LYS A 178 -15.83 52.42 3.31
CA LYS A 178 -17.20 51.88 3.45
C LYS A 178 -17.58 50.93 2.29
N LYS A 179 -16.98 51.08 1.09
CA LYS A 179 -17.09 50.11 -0.04
C LYS A 179 -16.56 48.71 0.30
N TYR A 180 -15.57 48.59 1.20
CA TYR A 180 -14.81 47.37 1.45
C TYR A 180 -15.23 46.61 2.73
N ALA A 181 -16.12 47.20 3.53
CA ALA A 181 -16.58 46.72 4.84
C ALA A 181 -17.00 45.23 4.87
N HIS A 182 -17.54 44.71 3.76
CA HIS A 182 -18.10 43.36 3.70
C HIS A 182 -17.12 42.27 3.21
N ILE A 183 -15.95 42.65 2.66
CA ILE A 183 -14.92 41.70 2.20
C ILE A 183 -13.61 41.79 2.98
N GLU A 184 -13.37 42.92 3.67
CA GLU A 184 -12.31 43.04 4.66
C GLU A 184 -12.34 41.89 5.70
N PRO A 185 -13.49 41.46 6.28
CA PRO A 185 -13.51 40.33 7.20
C PRO A 185 -12.95 39.04 6.60
N PHE A 186 -13.30 38.67 5.37
CA PHE A 186 -12.78 37.45 4.73
C PHE A 186 -11.26 37.49 4.53
N PHE A 187 -10.74 38.59 3.98
CA PHE A 187 -9.31 38.71 3.69
C PHE A 187 -8.48 38.85 4.96
N ARG A 188 -8.91 39.72 5.89
CA ARG A 188 -8.27 39.94 7.20
C ARG A 188 -8.31 38.64 8.02
N GLY A 189 -9.43 37.90 7.94
CA GLY A 189 -9.64 36.61 8.56
C GLY A 189 -8.60 35.57 8.18
N ILE A 190 -8.49 35.23 6.90
CA ILE A 190 -7.52 34.22 6.43
C ILE A 190 -6.11 34.53 6.93
N HIS A 191 -5.72 35.81 6.97
CA HIS A 191 -4.45 36.23 7.55
C HIS A 191 -4.41 36.08 9.08
N GLN A 192 -5.38 36.58 9.84
CA GLN A 192 -5.44 36.40 11.30
C GLN A 192 -5.44 34.93 11.72
N MET A 193 -6.11 34.07 10.96
CA MET A 193 -6.09 32.62 11.14
C MET A 193 -4.69 32.04 10.92
N ILE A 194 -3.95 32.53 9.91
CA ILE A 194 -2.55 32.18 9.69
C ILE A 194 -1.66 32.72 10.82
N GLU A 195 -1.80 33.97 11.27
CA GLU A 195 -0.99 34.52 12.39
C GLU A 195 -1.17 33.70 13.67
N VAL A 196 -2.43 33.40 14.02
CA VAL A 196 -2.79 32.58 15.18
C VAL A 196 -2.28 31.14 15.02
N ALA A 197 -2.34 30.59 13.80
CA ALA A 197 -1.74 29.29 13.50
C ALA A 197 -0.22 29.30 13.69
N MET A 198 0.48 30.33 13.21
CA MET A 198 1.92 30.43 13.37
C MET A 198 2.32 30.50 14.84
N ASN A 199 1.53 31.16 15.70
CA ASN A 199 1.77 31.19 17.15
C ASN A 199 1.66 29.81 17.81
N VAL A 200 0.72 28.96 17.37
CA VAL A 200 0.66 27.55 17.84
C VAL A 200 1.91 26.79 17.40
N ILE A 201 2.39 26.99 16.17
CA ILE A 201 3.62 26.36 15.69
C ILE A 201 4.84 26.91 16.45
N ILE A 202 4.89 28.21 16.76
CA ILE A 202 5.96 28.84 17.57
C ILE A 202 6.07 28.16 18.93
N ASP A 203 4.98 28.13 19.72
CA ASP A 203 4.96 27.51 21.06
C ASP A 203 5.48 26.04 21.00
N ILE A 204 5.14 25.31 19.94
CA ILE A 204 5.49 23.89 19.74
C ILE A 204 6.92 23.70 19.20
N VAL A 205 7.42 24.60 18.36
CA VAL A 205 8.81 24.60 17.87
C VAL A 205 9.78 25.01 18.98
N GLU A 206 9.39 25.94 19.85
CA GLU A 206 10.16 26.26 21.06
C GLU A 206 10.16 25.08 22.04
N GLN A 207 9.02 24.44 22.30
CA GLN A 207 8.97 23.21 23.09
C GLN A 207 9.83 22.09 22.48
N LEU A 208 9.76 21.87 21.16
CA LEU A 208 10.57 20.88 20.46
C LEU A 208 12.07 21.19 20.54
N SER A 209 12.46 22.45 20.38
CA SER A 209 13.84 22.94 20.54
C SER A 209 14.37 22.73 21.96
N HIS A 210 13.51 22.94 22.97
CA HIS A 210 13.81 22.67 24.37
C HIS A 210 13.97 21.17 24.66
N GLU A 211 13.06 20.32 24.16
CA GLU A 211 13.13 18.87 24.29
C GLU A 211 14.37 18.27 23.60
N ILE A 212 14.67 18.73 22.39
CA ILE A 212 15.91 18.39 21.66
C ILE A 212 17.15 18.84 22.46
N SER A 213 17.13 20.03 23.06
CA SER A 213 18.23 20.50 23.93
C SER A 213 18.40 19.64 25.18
N HIS A 214 17.30 19.10 25.75
CA HIS A 214 17.36 18.21 26.90
C HIS A 214 17.87 16.79 26.59
N LEU A 215 17.90 16.36 25.32
CA LEU A 215 18.59 15.12 24.92
C LEU A 215 20.12 15.19 25.06
N ILE A 216 20.70 16.38 25.31
CA ILE A 216 22.13 16.59 25.13
C ILE A 216 22.97 16.12 26.31
N VAL A 217 22.50 16.23 27.57
CA VAL A 217 23.38 16.20 28.77
C VAL A 217 22.98 15.15 29.83
N ILE A 218 23.32 13.87 29.61
CA ILE A 218 23.48 12.87 30.68
C ILE A 218 24.72 12.00 30.43
N ASN A 219 25.84 12.36 31.08
CA ASN A 219 27.02 11.55 31.39
C ASN A 219 27.50 10.52 30.35
N GLU A 220 27.76 10.96 29.11
CA GLU A 220 28.42 10.21 28.00
C GLU A 220 27.76 8.88 27.55
N LYS A 221 26.80 8.36 28.31
CA LYS A 221 26.07 7.12 28.06
C LYS A 221 24.60 7.49 27.92
N VAL A 222 24.20 7.77 26.69
CA VAL A 222 22.82 8.12 26.31
C VAL A 222 21.89 6.93 26.58
N LYS A 223 21.42 6.80 27.83
CA LYS A 223 20.29 5.96 28.24
C LYS A 223 18.98 6.62 27.78
N LEU A 224 18.84 6.75 26.47
CA LEU A 224 17.56 6.95 25.82
C LEU A 224 16.65 5.75 26.13
N ASP A 225 15.45 6.01 26.64
CA ASP A 225 14.33 5.10 26.46
C ASP A 225 13.90 5.16 24.98
N LYS A 226 14.64 4.42 24.15
CA LYS A 226 14.87 4.74 22.74
C LYS A 226 13.60 4.99 21.93
N LYS A 227 12.57 4.17 22.14
CA LYS A 227 11.38 4.19 21.30
C LYS A 227 10.43 5.35 21.62
N ASN A 228 10.37 5.78 22.89
CA ASN A 228 9.38 6.77 23.34
C ASN A 228 9.76 8.20 22.95
N ASN A 229 10.99 8.63 23.24
CA ASN A 229 11.43 10.01 22.93
C ASN A 229 11.56 10.26 21.42
N LEU A 230 12.04 9.29 20.64
CA LEU A 230 12.12 9.42 19.18
C LEU A 230 10.73 9.48 18.54
N ASN A 231 9.76 8.66 18.99
CA ASN A 231 8.39 8.77 18.51
C ASN A 231 7.73 10.09 18.92
N LYS A 232 8.00 10.61 20.12
CA LYS A 232 7.48 11.92 20.53
C LYS A 232 7.97 13.03 19.59
N ILE A 233 9.28 13.10 19.32
CA ILE A 233 9.87 14.07 18.38
C ILE A 233 9.30 13.90 16.97
N ARG A 234 9.20 12.66 16.47
CA ARG A 234 8.60 12.35 15.16
C ARG A 234 7.15 12.84 15.05
N LEU A 235 6.33 12.55 16.07
CA LEU A 235 4.93 12.97 16.09
C LEU A 235 4.80 14.50 16.17
N THR A 236 5.63 15.17 16.96
CA THR A 236 5.68 16.64 17.00
C THR A 236 6.10 17.24 15.65
N LEU A 237 7.03 16.62 14.92
CA LEU A 237 7.41 17.05 13.57
C LEU A 237 6.28 16.83 12.55
N SER A 238 5.68 15.63 12.50
CA SER A 238 4.53 15.37 11.62
C SER A 238 3.32 16.25 11.97
N PHE A 239 3.19 16.69 13.22
CA PHE A 239 2.25 17.73 13.59
C PHE A 239 2.61 19.08 12.95
N ILE A 240 3.84 19.58 13.12
CA ILE A 240 4.31 20.84 12.50
C ILE A 240 4.16 20.81 10.96
N GLN A 241 4.44 19.67 10.32
CA GLN A 241 4.15 19.42 8.90
C GLN A 241 2.68 19.68 8.55
N GLN A 242 1.74 19.01 9.22
CA GLN A 242 0.31 19.18 8.97
C GLN A 242 -0.14 20.63 9.18
N TRP A 243 0.46 21.34 10.14
CA TRP A 243 0.22 22.77 10.33
C TRP A 243 0.65 23.62 9.13
N TRP A 244 1.82 23.34 8.55
CA TRP A 244 2.27 24.00 7.33
C TRP A 244 1.39 23.67 6.12
N GLU A 245 0.98 22.42 5.94
CA GLU A 245 0.09 22.00 4.84
C GLU A 245 -1.28 22.70 4.91
N VAL A 246 -1.86 22.82 6.11
CA VAL A 246 -3.15 23.51 6.29
C VAL A 246 -2.99 25.03 6.13
N ALA A 247 -1.89 25.64 6.60
CA ALA A 247 -1.57 27.03 6.32
C ALA A 247 -1.35 27.29 4.81
N ALA A 248 -0.76 26.33 4.09
CA ALA A 248 -0.52 26.39 2.65
C ALA A 248 -1.83 26.30 1.84
N LYS A 249 -2.83 25.56 2.33
CA LYS A 249 -4.20 25.61 1.80
C LYS A 249 -4.88 26.95 2.11
N HIS A 250 -4.74 27.49 3.33
CA HIS A 250 -5.32 28.79 3.73
C HIS A 250 -4.83 29.94 2.85
N ILE A 251 -3.51 30.09 2.67
CA ILE A 251 -2.97 31.22 1.88
C ILE A 251 -3.44 31.14 0.42
N MET A 252 -3.60 29.92 -0.14
CA MET A 252 -4.12 29.72 -1.50
C MET A 252 -5.62 29.99 -1.65
N LEU A 253 -6.42 30.04 -0.57
CA LEU A 253 -7.82 30.45 -0.65
C LEU A 253 -7.96 31.89 -1.19
N LEU A 254 -6.96 32.75 -0.92
CA LEU A 254 -6.88 34.10 -1.45
C LEU A 254 -6.68 34.15 -2.97
N SER A 255 -6.14 33.08 -3.59
CA SER A 255 -5.96 33.02 -5.05
C SER A 255 -7.27 32.73 -5.81
N LYS A 256 -8.36 32.45 -5.08
CA LYS A 256 -9.71 32.32 -5.64
C LYS A 256 -10.39 33.70 -5.83
N MET A 257 -9.85 34.75 -5.22
CA MET A 257 -10.20 36.14 -5.52
C MET A 257 -9.65 36.52 -6.90
N ASP A 258 -10.39 37.30 -7.68
CA ASP A 258 -9.85 37.82 -8.94
C ASP A 258 -8.75 38.88 -8.68
N THR A 259 -7.83 39.01 -9.63
CA THR A 259 -6.68 39.92 -9.53
C THR A 259 -7.09 41.38 -9.34
N GLY A 260 -8.22 41.81 -9.90
CA GLY A 260 -8.74 43.18 -9.73
C GLY A 260 -9.17 43.43 -8.28
N SER A 261 -10.06 42.59 -7.76
CA SER A 261 -10.47 42.55 -6.36
C SER A 261 -9.26 42.55 -5.41
N TYR A 262 -8.33 41.61 -5.58
CA TYR A 262 -7.16 41.51 -4.70
C TYR A 262 -6.28 42.77 -4.77
N ALA A 263 -6.03 43.31 -5.96
CA ALA A 263 -5.19 44.50 -6.15
C ALA A 263 -5.85 45.79 -5.63
N GLU A 264 -7.18 45.87 -5.60
CA GLU A 264 -7.95 46.94 -4.98
C GLU A 264 -7.92 46.82 -3.44
N TYR A 265 -8.30 45.66 -2.88
CA TYR A 265 -8.48 45.49 -1.44
C TYR A 265 -7.16 45.42 -0.64
N ARG A 266 -6.02 45.09 -1.26
CA ARG A 266 -4.73 45.09 -0.54
C ARG A 266 -4.31 46.46 0.00
N GLN A 267 -4.80 47.57 -0.57
CA GLN A 267 -4.38 48.92 -0.16
C GLN A 267 -4.99 49.37 1.17
N SER A 268 -6.17 48.85 1.55
CA SER A 268 -6.76 49.10 2.87
C SER A 268 -6.19 48.20 3.97
N LEU A 269 -5.43 47.15 3.60
CA LEU A 269 -5.00 46.05 4.47
C LEU A 269 -3.46 46.02 4.65
N LEU A 270 -2.88 47.22 4.80
CA LEU A 270 -1.47 47.43 5.08
C LEU A 270 -1.05 46.71 6.38
N GLY A 271 -0.12 45.76 6.26
CA GLY A 271 0.51 45.08 7.38
C GLY A 271 -0.01 43.66 7.68
N THR A 272 -1.21 43.26 7.27
CA THR A 272 -1.72 41.90 7.57
C THR A 272 -1.33 40.84 6.53
N SER A 273 -0.71 41.21 5.41
CA SER A 273 -0.25 40.24 4.39
C SER A 273 1.13 39.68 4.73
N GLY A 274 1.29 38.37 4.57
CA GLY A 274 2.29 37.58 5.31
C GLY A 274 3.78 37.83 5.01
N GLY A 275 4.13 38.74 4.10
CA GLY A 275 5.50 39.24 3.98
C GLY A 275 5.95 40.09 5.18
N ASP A 276 4.98 40.75 5.85
CA ASP A 276 5.21 41.65 6.99
C ASP A 276 4.67 41.16 8.34
N SER A 277 4.06 39.97 8.37
CA SER A 277 3.75 39.25 9.61
C SER A 277 4.96 39.21 10.56
N LYS A 278 4.79 39.55 11.86
CA LYS A 278 5.86 39.35 12.87
C LYS A 278 6.01 37.87 13.16
N GLN A 279 4.89 37.17 13.26
CA GLN A 279 4.78 35.78 13.69
C GLN A 279 5.34 34.82 12.63
N LEU A 280 5.02 34.97 11.34
CA LEU A 280 5.67 34.24 10.25
C LEU A 280 7.17 34.51 10.20
N ARG A 281 7.63 35.75 10.43
CA ARG A 281 9.06 36.08 10.46
C ARG A 281 9.77 35.45 11.67
N HIS A 282 9.13 35.44 12.84
CA HIS A 282 9.62 34.80 14.05
C HIS A 282 9.66 33.28 13.92
N LEU A 283 8.57 32.65 13.46
CA LEU A 283 8.50 31.22 13.17
C LEU A 283 9.51 30.79 12.10
N LYS A 284 9.66 31.56 11.01
CA LYS A 284 10.69 31.32 10.00
C LYS A 284 12.09 31.34 10.63
N ASN A 285 12.36 32.26 11.56
CA ASN A 285 13.64 32.30 12.27
C ASN A 285 13.79 31.08 13.20
N LEU A 286 12.77 30.72 13.99
CA LEU A 286 12.78 29.53 14.85
C LEU A 286 12.97 28.22 14.06
N MET A 287 12.24 28.04 12.97
CA MET A 287 12.40 26.91 12.04
C MET A 287 13.80 26.93 11.41
N THR A 288 14.33 28.10 11.02
CA THR A 288 15.72 28.20 10.51
C THR A 288 16.73 27.78 11.58
N CYS A 289 16.52 28.15 12.85
CA CYS A 289 17.35 27.68 13.96
C CYS A 289 17.21 26.18 14.19
N LEU A 290 16.00 25.62 14.11
CA LEU A 290 15.76 24.17 14.21
C LEU A 290 16.44 23.39 13.06
N HIS A 291 16.35 23.89 11.83
CA HIS A 291 16.97 23.31 10.63
C HIS A 291 18.50 23.41 10.57
N LEU A 292 19.15 24.14 11.51
CA LEU A 292 20.60 24.22 11.66
C LEU A 292 21.08 23.49 12.93
N ARG A 293 20.36 23.70 14.04
CA ARG A 293 20.71 23.13 15.35
C ARG A 293 20.42 21.64 15.47
N LEU A 294 19.40 21.13 14.77
CA LEU A 294 19.18 19.68 14.71
C LEU A 294 20.35 18.98 13.97
N PRO A 295 20.79 19.42 12.78
CA PRO A 295 22.05 18.98 12.16
C PRO A 295 23.26 18.99 13.08
N GLU A 296 23.53 20.11 13.77
CA GLU A 296 24.66 20.24 14.69
C GLU A 296 24.63 19.15 15.77
N ILE A 297 23.45 18.92 16.37
CA ILE A 297 23.23 17.87 17.40
C ILE A 297 23.34 16.45 16.82
N LEU A 298 22.98 16.24 15.55
CA LEU A 298 23.15 14.97 14.86
C LEU A 298 24.64 14.71 14.49
N GLN A 299 25.37 15.74 14.07
CA GLN A 299 26.75 15.65 13.57
C GLN A 299 27.81 15.62 14.67
N GLU A 300 27.73 16.48 15.71
CA GLU A 300 28.72 16.49 16.82
C GLU A 300 28.83 15.12 17.50
N LYS A 301 27.69 14.45 17.67
CA LYS A 301 27.64 13.13 18.29
C LYS A 301 27.85 12.05 17.24
N SER A 302 29.12 11.81 16.93
CA SER A 302 29.57 10.67 16.11
C SER A 302 28.98 9.32 16.54
N ALA A 303 28.64 9.14 17.82
CA ALA A 303 27.92 7.97 18.34
C ALA A 303 26.47 7.85 17.83
N LEU A 304 25.78 8.97 17.56
CA LEU A 304 24.45 8.97 16.94
C LEU A 304 24.55 8.69 15.44
N MET A 305 25.53 9.29 14.75
CA MET A 305 25.86 8.93 13.36
C MET A 305 26.28 7.46 13.23
N LEU A 306 26.99 6.88 14.20
CA LEU A 306 27.30 5.44 14.24
C LEU A 306 26.08 4.55 14.55
N ALA A 307 25.07 5.07 15.28
CA ALA A 307 23.80 4.38 15.49
C ALA A 307 22.88 4.45 14.26
N LEU A 308 22.98 5.51 13.46
CA LEU A 308 22.38 5.64 12.13
C LEU A 308 23.11 4.74 11.10
N ASN A 309 24.44 4.76 11.11
CA ASN A 309 25.32 4.28 10.03
C ASN A 309 26.02 2.94 10.35
N LYS A 310 25.25 1.97 10.85
CA LYS A 310 25.60 0.54 10.79
C LYS A 310 24.34 -0.34 10.87
N ASN A 311 23.81 -0.71 9.70
CA ASN A 311 22.66 -1.61 9.52
C ASN A 311 21.40 -1.20 10.31
N SER A 312 21.03 0.09 10.26
CA SER A 312 19.80 0.59 10.91
C SER A 312 18.53 0.13 10.18
N HIS A 313 18.07 -1.07 10.50
CA HIS A 313 16.71 -1.52 10.22
C HIS A 313 15.66 -0.86 11.15
N ASP A 314 16.00 0.10 12.01
CA ASP A 314 15.06 0.73 12.95
C ASP A 314 14.00 1.59 12.20
N PRO A 315 12.72 1.15 12.17
CA PRO A 315 11.69 1.89 11.45
C PRO A 315 11.39 3.25 12.10
N SER A 316 11.60 3.39 13.41
CA SER A 316 11.36 4.65 14.13
C SER A 316 12.34 5.74 13.70
N LEU A 317 13.56 5.35 13.34
CA LEU A 317 14.62 6.26 12.89
C LEU A 317 14.39 6.68 11.43
N ASN A 318 14.03 5.75 10.55
CA ASN A 318 13.65 6.05 9.18
C ASN A 318 12.39 6.92 9.09
N GLN A 319 11.38 6.64 9.93
CA GLN A 319 10.17 7.48 10.03
C GLN A 319 10.49 8.88 10.58
N LEU A 320 11.44 9.02 11.52
CA LEU A 320 11.89 10.33 12.00
C LEU A 320 12.57 11.14 10.88
N LEU A 321 13.45 10.53 10.08
CA LEU A 321 14.08 11.16 8.93
C LEU A 321 13.06 11.57 7.85
N SER A 322 12.01 10.75 7.64
CA SER A 322 10.93 11.12 6.71
C SER A 322 10.10 12.29 7.22
N SER A 323 9.65 12.29 8.49
CA SER A 323 8.92 13.42 9.09
C SER A 323 9.74 14.72 9.14
N ILE A 324 11.07 14.62 9.32
CA ILE A 324 12.01 15.74 9.14
C ILE A 324 11.89 16.36 7.73
N ARG A 325 12.00 15.53 6.69
CA ARG A 325 11.93 15.93 5.28
C ARG A 325 10.54 16.49 4.92
N GLU A 326 9.48 15.82 5.37
CA GLU A 326 8.09 16.21 5.15
C GLU A 326 7.78 17.59 5.78
N THR A 327 8.23 17.82 7.03
CA THR A 327 8.08 19.13 7.69
C THR A 327 8.77 20.24 6.90
N GLN A 328 9.98 20.00 6.40
CA GLN A 328 10.72 20.98 5.61
C GLN A 328 10.08 21.23 4.24
N ALA A 329 9.57 20.19 3.58
CA ALA A 329 8.86 20.30 2.32
C ALA A 329 7.55 21.10 2.46
N ALA A 330 6.74 20.82 3.48
CA ALA A 330 5.49 21.54 3.76
C ALA A 330 5.73 23.04 4.04
N ALA A 331 6.77 23.36 4.83
CA ALA A 331 7.16 24.74 5.09
C ALA A 331 7.63 25.47 3.80
N SER A 332 8.38 24.78 2.92
CA SER A 332 8.79 25.33 1.63
C SER A 332 7.60 25.54 0.67
N ASP A 333 6.66 24.58 0.61
CA ASP A 333 5.45 24.67 -0.21
C ASP A 333 4.55 25.85 0.22
N PHE A 334 4.39 26.09 1.52
CA PHE A 334 3.73 27.30 2.04
C PHE A 334 4.35 28.58 1.43
N TRP A 335 5.67 28.74 1.49
CA TRP A 335 6.36 29.93 0.98
C TRP A 335 6.30 30.04 -0.55
N LEU A 336 6.33 28.92 -1.29
CA LEU A 336 6.18 28.89 -2.75
C LEU A 336 4.76 29.21 -3.22
N ARG A 337 3.73 28.73 -2.52
CA ARG A 337 2.33 29.08 -2.76
C ARG A 337 2.05 30.55 -2.43
N HIS A 338 2.57 31.03 -1.31
CA HIS A 338 2.50 32.43 -0.92
C HIS A 338 3.21 33.35 -1.93
N PHE A 339 4.39 32.96 -2.42
CA PHE A 339 5.05 33.58 -3.56
C PHE A 339 4.15 33.60 -4.80
N THR A 340 3.58 32.45 -5.17
CA THR A 340 2.73 32.30 -6.38
C THR A 340 1.48 33.17 -6.31
N LEU A 341 0.83 33.24 -5.14
CA LEU A 341 -0.24 34.19 -4.86
C LEU A 341 0.23 35.64 -5.09
N THR A 342 1.32 36.05 -4.47
CA THR A 342 1.83 37.43 -4.59
C THR A 342 2.22 37.77 -6.03
N ALA A 343 2.93 36.88 -6.72
CA ALA A 343 3.33 37.07 -8.11
C ALA A 343 2.12 37.20 -9.05
N ASN A 344 1.12 36.33 -8.93
CA ASN A 344 -0.07 36.33 -9.79
C ASN A 344 -1.06 37.47 -9.49
N THR A 345 -1.05 38.04 -8.29
CA THR A 345 -1.97 39.10 -7.86
C THR A 345 -1.38 40.52 -7.91
N ILE A 346 -0.05 40.64 -7.79
CA ILE A 346 0.65 41.94 -7.66
C ILE A 346 1.70 42.13 -8.77
N GLY A 347 2.18 41.06 -9.39
CA GLY A 347 3.31 41.08 -10.32
C GLY A 347 4.67 41.18 -9.61
N MET A 348 5.73 40.70 -10.27
CA MET A 348 7.07 40.59 -9.68
C MET A 348 7.68 41.91 -9.19
N ILE A 349 7.31 43.04 -9.81
CA ILE A 349 8.05 44.31 -9.74
C ILE A 349 7.72 45.14 -8.48
N LYS A 350 6.55 44.96 -7.84
CA LYS A 350 6.08 45.82 -6.74
C LYS A 350 5.45 45.02 -5.58
N GLY A 351 6.24 44.15 -4.96
CA GLY A 351 5.86 43.39 -3.77
C GLY A 351 5.39 44.24 -2.58
N SER A 352 4.77 43.59 -1.58
CA SER A 352 4.19 44.26 -0.40
C SER A 352 5.24 45.07 0.37
N GLN A 353 4.95 46.36 0.56
CA GLN A 353 5.77 47.35 1.30
C GLN A 353 7.29 47.32 1.06
N GLY A 354 7.73 46.97 -0.16
CA GLY A 354 9.15 47.00 -0.50
C GLY A 354 9.97 45.78 -0.04
N LEU A 355 9.33 44.69 0.40
CA LEU A 355 9.91 43.37 0.17
C LEU A 355 9.72 43.02 -1.33
N PRO A 356 10.80 42.80 -2.11
CA PRO A 356 10.69 42.19 -3.42
C PRO A 356 10.03 40.82 -3.31
N VAL A 357 9.19 40.45 -4.29
CA VAL A 357 8.46 39.18 -4.28
C VAL A 357 9.44 37.98 -4.24
N GLU A 358 10.64 38.17 -4.81
CA GLU A 358 11.81 37.28 -4.74
C GLU A 358 12.25 36.92 -3.31
N LYS A 359 11.98 37.77 -2.29
CA LYS A 359 12.29 37.42 -0.89
C LYS A 359 11.42 36.28 -0.37
N LEU A 360 10.22 36.04 -0.92
CA LEU A 360 9.42 34.86 -0.57
C LEU A 360 10.06 33.58 -1.14
N ILE A 361 10.63 33.63 -2.36
CA ILE A 361 11.47 32.56 -2.91
C ILE A 361 12.67 32.32 -1.99
N SER A 362 13.36 33.38 -1.55
CA SER A 362 14.51 33.21 -0.66
C SER A 362 14.12 32.65 0.73
N PHE A 363 12.87 32.78 1.16
CA PHE A 363 12.39 32.14 2.39
C PHE A 363 12.09 30.65 2.19
N ALA A 364 11.61 30.24 1.02
CA ALA A 364 11.48 28.82 0.64
C ALA A 364 12.85 28.14 0.44
N ILE A 365 13.82 28.85 -0.16
CA ILE A 365 15.12 28.29 -0.56
C ILE A 365 16.20 28.41 0.54
N SER A 366 16.21 29.45 1.38
CA SER A 366 17.29 29.63 2.36
C SER A 366 17.48 28.47 3.37
N PRO A 367 16.45 27.73 3.81
CA PRO A 367 16.63 26.51 4.62
C PRO A 367 17.22 25.33 3.84
N LEU A 368 17.12 25.34 2.51
CA LEU A 368 17.64 24.32 1.59
C LEU A 368 19.06 24.65 1.11
N SER A 369 19.45 25.93 1.11
CA SER A 369 20.68 26.44 0.48
C SER A 369 21.83 26.77 1.46
N LYS A 370 21.67 26.50 2.76
CA LYS A 370 22.73 26.71 3.75
C LYS A 370 23.61 25.47 3.87
N GLN A 371 24.91 25.71 4.00
CA GLN A 371 25.83 24.69 4.50
C GLN A 371 25.41 24.27 5.93
N ASN A 372 25.51 22.98 6.23
CA ASN A 372 25.04 22.33 7.47
C ASN A 372 23.51 22.40 7.66
N SER A 373 22.74 22.59 6.59
CA SER A 373 21.27 22.45 6.65
C SER A 373 20.84 21.00 6.90
N LEU A 374 19.66 20.83 7.47
CA LEU A 374 19.05 19.50 7.69
C LEU A 374 18.82 18.72 6.39
N LEU A 375 18.57 19.42 5.27
CA LEU A 375 18.54 18.81 3.96
C LEU A 375 19.94 18.37 3.49
N GLN A 376 21.00 19.12 3.81
CA GLN A 376 22.37 18.68 3.54
C GLN A 376 22.73 17.44 4.36
N VAL A 377 22.41 17.35 5.66
CA VAL A 377 22.75 16.15 6.45
C VAL A 377 21.97 14.92 5.99
N VAL A 378 20.68 15.08 5.67
CA VAL A 378 19.88 14.02 5.02
C VAL A 378 20.44 13.70 3.62
N GLY A 379 20.99 14.69 2.90
CA GLY A 379 21.66 14.52 1.61
C GLY A 379 23.07 13.94 1.68
N GLU A 380 23.78 14.08 2.79
CA GLU A 380 25.09 13.48 3.07
C GLU A 380 24.90 11.99 3.38
N VAL A 381 23.97 11.68 4.29
CA VAL A 381 23.46 10.30 4.49
C VAL A 381 22.94 9.73 3.16
N GLY A 382 22.17 10.51 2.40
CA GLY A 382 21.68 10.15 1.06
C GLY A 382 22.79 9.96 0.02
N SER A 383 23.92 10.67 0.13
CA SER A 383 25.09 10.50 -0.74
C SER A 383 25.94 9.29 -0.35
N TYR A 384 25.90 8.90 0.93
CA TYR A 384 26.42 7.63 1.41
C TYR A 384 25.57 6.47 0.88
N TYR A 385 24.24 6.63 0.83
CA TYR A 385 23.35 5.74 0.07
C TYR A 385 23.59 5.78 -1.45
N ALA A 386 24.05 6.90 -2.03
CA ALA A 386 24.34 7.04 -3.47
C ALA A 386 25.58 6.27 -3.97
N GLN A 387 26.13 5.36 -3.15
CA GLN A 387 26.95 4.24 -3.60
C GLN A 387 26.10 3.08 -4.20
N SER A 388 24.77 3.24 -4.19
CA SER A 388 23.77 2.41 -4.88
C SER A 388 23.71 2.72 -6.39
N PRO A 389 23.18 1.82 -7.25
CA PRO A 389 23.28 1.92 -8.72
C PRO A 389 22.69 3.19 -9.37
N ASP A 390 21.75 3.89 -8.74
CA ASP A 390 21.09 5.08 -9.32
C ASP A 390 21.91 6.37 -9.18
N ALA A 391 23.09 6.40 -9.79
CA ALA A 391 23.98 7.56 -9.82
C ALA A 391 24.52 7.89 -11.21
N SER A 392 25.05 9.10 -11.36
CA SER A 392 25.79 9.55 -12.54
C SER A 392 27.14 10.12 -12.14
N LEU A 393 28.15 9.89 -12.99
CA LEU A 393 29.46 10.52 -12.89
C LEU A 393 29.38 11.91 -13.53
N VAL A 394 29.70 12.95 -12.76
CA VAL A 394 29.66 14.34 -13.21
C VAL A 394 30.96 15.07 -12.93
N LYS A 395 31.25 16.10 -13.71
CA LYS A 395 32.39 17.00 -13.52
C LYS A 395 31.95 18.30 -12.87
N ILE A 396 32.59 18.64 -11.74
CA ILE A 396 32.37 19.86 -10.96
C ILE A 396 33.73 20.48 -10.67
N ASN A 397 33.98 21.72 -11.10
CA ASN A 397 35.25 22.42 -10.91
C ASN A 397 36.48 21.60 -11.39
N ASN A 398 36.34 20.90 -12.52
CA ASN A 398 37.28 19.92 -13.09
C ASN A 398 37.51 18.62 -12.29
N GLU A 399 36.95 18.46 -11.09
CA GLU A 399 36.96 17.19 -10.36
C GLU A 399 35.78 16.30 -10.81
N GLU A 400 35.99 14.98 -10.85
CA GLU A 400 34.95 14.00 -11.20
C GLU A 400 34.32 13.42 -9.93
N LYS A 401 33.00 13.43 -9.84
CA LYS A 401 32.24 13.06 -8.64
C LYS A 401 31.00 12.25 -8.99
N ILE A 402 30.74 11.22 -8.20
CA ILE A 402 29.54 10.37 -8.32
C ILE A 402 28.41 11.06 -7.58
N ILE A 403 27.27 11.28 -8.25
CA ILE A 403 26.11 11.96 -7.69
C ILE A 403 24.84 11.16 -8.01
N GLY A 404 24.09 10.80 -6.96
CA GLY A 404 22.81 10.08 -7.07
C GLY A 404 21.77 10.85 -7.89
N ASN A 405 20.95 10.12 -8.66
CA ASN A 405 20.06 10.68 -9.69
C ASN A 405 19.07 11.75 -9.15
N THR A 406 18.64 11.65 -7.89
CA THR A 406 17.83 12.69 -7.22
C THR A 406 18.55 14.03 -7.10
N ILE A 407 19.82 14.02 -6.70
CA ILE A 407 20.66 15.23 -6.58
C ILE A 407 21.03 15.72 -7.98
N LEU A 408 21.37 14.81 -8.90
CA LEU A 408 21.64 15.10 -10.30
C LEU A 408 20.50 15.90 -10.94
N ALA A 409 19.23 15.49 -10.73
CA ALA A 409 18.07 16.19 -11.26
C ALA A 409 17.96 17.66 -10.80
N HIS A 410 18.57 18.02 -9.65
CA HIS A 410 18.59 19.37 -9.09
C HIS A 410 19.84 20.18 -9.49
N VAL A 411 20.93 19.53 -9.95
CA VAL A 411 22.20 20.19 -10.29
C VAL A 411 22.67 20.02 -11.74
N LYS A 412 21.97 19.20 -12.54
CA LYS A 412 22.30 18.87 -13.94
C LYS A 412 22.64 20.07 -14.83
N ASP A 413 21.97 21.20 -14.65
CA ASP A 413 22.16 22.41 -15.44
C ASP A 413 23.37 23.26 -14.96
N ARG A 414 24.14 22.73 -13.99
CA ARG A 414 25.33 23.35 -13.35
C ARG A 414 26.54 22.41 -13.26
N VAL A 415 26.45 21.19 -13.78
CA VAL A 415 27.51 20.17 -13.74
C VAL A 415 27.63 19.52 -15.12
N THR A 416 28.82 19.15 -15.57
CA THR A 416 28.96 18.41 -16.83
C THR A 416 28.71 16.93 -16.55
N ILE A 417 27.60 16.38 -17.01
CA ILE A 417 27.34 14.94 -16.91
C ILE A 417 28.31 14.22 -17.86
N LEU A 418 29.11 13.28 -17.32
CA LEU A 418 30.09 12.51 -18.08
C LEU A 418 29.49 11.18 -18.55
N SER A 419 28.88 10.43 -17.62
CA SER A 419 28.17 9.19 -17.90
C SER A 419 27.20 8.86 -16.76
N PRO A 420 26.24 7.93 -16.97
CA PRO A 420 25.71 7.13 -15.86
C PRO A 420 26.87 6.47 -15.10
N TYR A 421 26.76 6.35 -13.78
CA TYR A 421 27.74 5.63 -12.97
C TYR A 421 27.38 4.14 -12.99
N GLN A 422 28.00 3.39 -13.89
CA GLN A 422 27.92 1.95 -13.85
C GLN A 422 28.81 1.43 -12.72
N LEU A 423 28.22 0.69 -11.78
CA LEU A 423 28.97 -0.14 -10.85
C LEU A 423 29.85 -1.11 -11.67
N PRO A 424 31.10 -1.41 -11.23
CA PRO A 424 31.80 -2.58 -11.75
C PRO A 424 30.90 -3.80 -11.50
N PRO A 425 30.79 -4.74 -12.47
CA PRO A 425 29.73 -5.75 -12.47
C PRO A 425 29.76 -6.57 -11.19
N SER A 426 28.82 -6.27 -10.29
CA SER A 426 28.66 -6.98 -9.03
C SER A 426 28.20 -8.40 -9.30
N GLU A 427 28.60 -9.33 -8.45
CA GLU A 427 27.87 -10.59 -8.27
C GLU A 427 26.37 -10.27 -8.21
N GLN A 428 25.53 -11.02 -8.94
CA GLN A 428 24.13 -10.66 -9.16
C GLN A 428 23.35 -10.68 -7.84
N THR A 429 23.32 -9.55 -7.15
CA THR A 429 22.47 -9.34 -5.97
C THR A 429 21.03 -9.56 -6.42
N SER A 430 20.45 -10.66 -5.97
CA SER A 430 19.16 -11.17 -6.46
C SER A 430 18.10 -10.07 -6.50
N ILE A 431 17.31 -10.02 -7.58
CA ILE A 431 16.16 -9.12 -7.72
C ILE A 431 14.98 -9.63 -6.84
N LEU A 432 15.28 -10.00 -5.60
CA LEU A 432 14.30 -10.34 -4.58
C LEU A 432 13.76 -9.04 -4.00
N ASP A 433 12.47 -8.83 -4.14
CA ASP A 433 11.78 -7.88 -3.29
C ASP A 433 11.82 -8.42 -1.86
N ASN A 434 12.51 -7.74 -0.96
CA ASN A 434 12.56 -8.11 0.47
C ASN A 434 11.18 -7.87 1.12
N PHE A 435 10.25 -8.77 0.87
CA PHE A 435 8.94 -8.84 1.50
C PHE A 435 9.03 -9.65 2.78
N ASP A 436 8.84 -9.00 3.92
CA ASP A 436 8.84 -9.67 5.21
C ASP A 436 7.42 -9.99 5.64
N LEU A 437 7.22 -11.23 6.10
CA LEU A 437 5.97 -11.69 6.68
C LEU A 437 5.83 -11.03 8.07
N ARG A 438 4.66 -10.45 8.37
CA ARG A 438 4.40 -9.85 9.69
C ARG A 438 4.64 -10.93 10.76
N PRO A 439 5.42 -10.64 11.83
CA PRO A 439 5.60 -11.59 12.92
C PRO A 439 4.24 -11.93 13.56
N VAL A 440 4.10 -13.16 14.05
CA VAL A 440 2.89 -13.61 14.75
C VAL A 440 2.77 -12.85 16.07
N GLU A 441 1.73 -12.03 16.21
CA GLU A 441 1.40 -11.33 17.45
C GLU A 441 0.59 -12.26 18.38
N PRO A 442 0.50 -11.97 19.69
CA PRO A 442 -0.19 -12.85 20.64
C PRO A 442 -1.65 -13.15 20.30
N ASN A 443 -2.33 -12.23 19.59
CA ASN A 443 -3.70 -12.44 19.12
C ASN A 443 -3.76 -13.40 17.92
N ASP A 444 -2.84 -13.27 16.96
CA ASP A 444 -2.76 -14.12 15.76
C ASP A 444 -2.58 -15.61 16.13
N ALA A 445 -1.78 -15.87 17.18
CA ALA A 445 -1.46 -17.22 17.65
C ALA A 445 -2.67 -18.04 18.12
N HIS A 446 -3.79 -17.39 18.46
CA HIS A 446 -5.05 -18.06 18.80
C HIS A 446 -5.87 -18.45 17.55
N GLU A 447 -5.58 -17.88 16.39
CA GLU A 447 -6.28 -18.16 15.13
C GLU A 447 -5.48 -19.15 14.27
N SER A 448 -4.29 -18.76 13.81
CA SER A 448 -3.39 -19.61 13.02
C SER A 448 -1.93 -19.18 13.23
N PRO A 449 -0.96 -20.12 13.29
CA PRO A 449 0.47 -19.79 13.26
C PRO A 449 0.92 -19.08 11.96
N TYR A 450 0.03 -18.96 10.97
CA TYR A 450 0.22 -18.24 9.73
C TYR A 450 -0.75 -17.05 9.56
N ALA A 451 -1.60 -16.74 10.55
CA ALA A 451 -2.61 -15.67 10.43
C ALA A 451 -1.99 -14.30 10.10
N SER A 452 -0.80 -14.03 10.64
CA SER A 452 -0.09 -12.76 10.38
C SER A 452 0.37 -12.57 8.93
N TRP A 453 0.38 -13.62 8.11
CA TRP A 453 0.78 -13.56 6.71
C TRP A 453 -0.32 -13.02 5.78
N PHE A 454 -1.51 -12.76 6.31
CA PHE A 454 -2.70 -12.31 5.58
C PHE A 454 -3.18 -10.93 6.07
N ASP A 455 -4.06 -10.30 5.31
CA ASP A 455 -4.74 -9.08 5.76
C ASP A 455 -5.66 -9.41 6.95
N VAL A 456 -5.65 -8.57 7.99
CA VAL A 456 -6.50 -8.74 9.19
C VAL A 456 -8.01 -8.69 8.87
N ASN A 457 -8.38 -8.20 7.68
CA ASN A 457 -9.74 -8.15 7.16
C ASN A 457 -10.05 -9.31 6.20
N LEU A 458 -9.21 -10.35 6.09
CA LEU A 458 -9.40 -11.47 5.16
C LEU A 458 -10.83 -12.04 5.17
N HIS A 459 -11.46 -12.11 6.34
CA HIS A 459 -12.80 -12.66 6.52
C HIS A 459 -13.94 -11.62 6.53
N ILE A 460 -13.68 -10.35 6.17
CA ILE A 460 -14.71 -9.29 6.14
C ILE A 460 -15.88 -9.61 5.19
N ASN A 461 -15.56 -10.30 4.08
CA ASN A 461 -16.53 -10.76 3.08
C ASN A 461 -17.01 -12.19 3.33
N GLY A 462 -16.43 -12.92 4.29
CA GLY A 462 -16.73 -14.32 4.58
C GLY A 462 -15.50 -15.25 4.62
N ILE A 463 -15.76 -16.53 4.85
CA ILE A 463 -14.73 -17.57 5.00
C ILE A 463 -14.72 -18.46 3.76
N PHE A 464 -13.61 -18.50 3.04
CA PHE A 464 -13.50 -19.14 1.72
C PHE A 464 -12.69 -20.45 1.77
N PHE A 465 -13.37 -21.59 1.78
CA PHE A 465 -12.77 -22.92 1.61
C PHE A 465 -12.53 -23.23 0.12
N GLY A 466 -11.87 -22.31 -0.59
CA GLY A 466 -11.72 -22.30 -2.05
C GLY A 466 -10.33 -22.67 -2.60
N MET A 467 -9.37 -23.08 -1.74
CA MET A 467 -7.94 -23.19 -2.11
C MET A 467 -7.62 -24.09 -3.30
N HIS A 468 -8.45 -25.11 -3.56
CA HIS A 468 -8.36 -26.03 -4.71
C HIS A 468 -8.78 -25.40 -6.06
N SER A 469 -9.25 -24.15 -6.03
CA SER A 469 -9.71 -23.37 -7.18
C SER A 469 -8.95 -22.04 -7.29
N PHE A 470 -8.83 -21.30 -6.18
CA PHE A 470 -8.05 -20.05 -6.10
C PHE A 470 -7.42 -19.92 -4.71
N GLY A 471 -6.12 -19.63 -4.65
CA GLY A 471 -5.39 -19.45 -3.40
C GLY A 471 -5.45 -18.04 -2.86
N THR A 472 -5.67 -17.89 -1.55
CA THR A 472 -5.52 -16.61 -0.86
C THR A 472 -4.07 -16.13 -0.97
N PRO A 473 -3.78 -14.97 -1.59
CA PRO A 473 -2.43 -14.41 -1.65
C PRO A 473 -2.01 -13.87 -0.28
N LEU A 474 -0.71 -13.62 -0.09
CA LEU A 474 -0.18 -13.07 1.17
C LEU A 474 -0.38 -11.54 1.26
N VAL A 475 -0.25 -10.98 2.45
CA VAL A 475 -0.54 -9.57 2.79
C VAL A 475 0.16 -8.55 1.89
N PHE A 476 1.35 -8.86 1.37
CA PHE A 476 2.11 -8.00 0.46
C PHE A 476 1.67 -8.06 -1.02
N PHE A 477 0.58 -8.75 -1.36
CA PHE A 477 0.05 -8.88 -2.73
C PHE A 477 0.06 -7.56 -3.51
N ASN A 478 -0.56 -6.52 -2.95
CA ASN A 478 -0.67 -5.20 -3.58
C ASN A 478 0.71 -4.54 -3.79
N GLU A 479 1.65 -4.74 -2.86
CA GLU A 479 3.00 -4.17 -2.93
C GLU A 479 3.88 -4.93 -3.94
N SER A 480 3.73 -6.26 -4.05
CA SER A 480 4.35 -7.07 -5.10
C SER A 480 3.83 -6.68 -6.49
N SER A 481 2.52 -6.43 -6.63
CA SER A 481 1.95 -5.90 -7.86
C SER A 481 2.49 -4.50 -8.19
N ALA A 482 2.57 -3.60 -7.21
CA ALA A 482 3.10 -2.25 -7.40
C ALA A 482 4.59 -2.25 -7.81
N LYS A 483 5.45 -3.02 -7.13
CA LYS A 483 6.88 -3.16 -7.52
C LYS A 483 7.03 -3.78 -8.92
N THR A 484 6.15 -4.69 -9.31
CA THR A 484 6.13 -5.23 -10.68
C THR A 484 5.74 -4.16 -11.71
N VAL A 485 4.74 -3.31 -11.43
CA VAL A 485 4.40 -2.16 -12.29
C VAL A 485 5.59 -1.20 -12.40
N HIS A 486 6.27 -0.90 -11.29
CA HIS A 486 7.44 -0.02 -11.28
C HIS A 486 8.59 -0.59 -12.14
N ARG A 487 8.97 -1.86 -11.95
CA ARG A 487 9.98 -2.55 -12.79
C ARG A 487 9.65 -2.48 -14.28
N LEU A 488 8.38 -2.68 -14.66
CA LEU A 488 7.93 -2.59 -16.05
C LEU A 488 8.05 -1.16 -16.63
N ILE A 489 7.75 -0.14 -15.82
CA ILE A 489 7.87 1.29 -16.21
C ILE A 489 9.32 1.75 -16.28
N GLU A 490 10.19 1.23 -15.40
CA GLU A 490 11.61 1.56 -15.29
C GLU A 490 12.43 0.88 -16.40
N GLN A 491 12.22 -0.41 -16.63
CA GLN A 491 13.02 -1.20 -17.59
C GLN A 491 12.50 -1.14 -19.03
N GLN A 492 11.19 -0.96 -19.23
CA GLN A 492 10.54 -0.84 -20.54
C GLN A 492 10.99 -1.93 -21.53
N ASN A 493 11.69 -1.57 -22.60
CA ASN A 493 12.20 -2.50 -23.62
C ASN A 493 13.17 -3.55 -23.05
N ASN A 494 13.94 -3.19 -22.02
CA ASN A 494 14.94 -4.05 -21.40
C ASN A 494 14.31 -5.04 -20.38
N TYR A 495 13.00 -4.94 -20.13
CA TYR A 495 12.32 -5.86 -19.22
C TYR A 495 12.40 -7.31 -19.73
N TRP A 496 12.31 -7.55 -21.05
CA TRP A 496 12.38 -8.90 -21.60
C TRP A 496 13.74 -9.57 -21.40
N GLU A 497 14.83 -8.81 -21.49
CA GLU A 497 16.17 -9.30 -21.15
C GLU A 497 16.23 -9.72 -19.67
N THR A 498 15.74 -8.88 -18.76
CA THR A 498 15.65 -9.20 -17.32
C THR A 498 14.75 -10.41 -17.05
N PHE A 499 13.62 -10.52 -17.75
CA PHE A 499 12.65 -11.60 -17.60
C PHE A 499 13.28 -12.96 -17.94
N PHE A 500 13.87 -13.10 -19.14
CA PHE A 500 14.44 -14.37 -19.57
C PHE A 500 15.80 -14.69 -18.94
N SER A 501 16.67 -13.69 -18.70
CA SER A 501 18.01 -13.92 -18.10
C SER A 501 18.00 -14.10 -16.58
N SER A 502 17.01 -13.54 -15.87
CA SER A 502 16.96 -13.54 -14.41
C SER A 502 15.64 -14.10 -13.85
N ARG A 503 14.49 -13.56 -14.24
CA ARG A 503 13.21 -13.89 -13.56
C ARG A 503 12.72 -15.31 -13.83
N ILE A 504 12.91 -15.85 -15.04
CA ILE A 504 12.61 -17.27 -15.31
C ILE A 504 13.54 -18.20 -14.51
N ASN A 505 14.84 -17.88 -14.43
CA ASN A 505 15.79 -18.69 -13.68
C ASN A 505 15.44 -18.69 -12.18
N GLN A 506 15.18 -17.51 -11.61
CA GLN A 506 14.75 -17.36 -10.22
C GLN A 506 13.39 -18.02 -9.93
N PHE A 507 12.47 -18.05 -10.89
CA PHE A 507 11.23 -18.83 -10.80
C PHE A 507 11.51 -20.35 -10.81
N GLN A 508 12.40 -20.83 -11.69
CA GLN A 508 12.85 -22.22 -11.74
C GLN A 508 13.50 -22.65 -10.43
N ASP A 509 14.46 -21.88 -9.90
CA ASP A 509 15.20 -22.20 -8.68
C ASP A 509 14.25 -22.37 -7.48
N ILE A 510 13.32 -21.42 -7.31
CA ILE A 510 12.32 -21.45 -6.25
C ILE A 510 11.33 -22.61 -6.47
N LEU A 511 10.85 -22.82 -7.70
CA LEU A 511 9.94 -23.92 -8.03
C LEU A 511 10.57 -25.30 -7.81
N PHE A 512 11.86 -25.46 -8.14
CA PHE A 512 12.60 -26.70 -7.96
C PHE A 512 12.85 -26.99 -6.48
N ASN A 513 13.21 -25.98 -5.69
CA ASN A 513 13.26 -26.09 -4.22
C ASN A 513 11.89 -26.46 -3.62
N VAL A 514 10.81 -25.82 -4.09
CA VAL A 514 9.41 -26.10 -3.70
C VAL A 514 8.97 -27.52 -4.05
N LEU A 515 9.45 -28.11 -5.15
CA LEU A 515 9.04 -29.44 -5.61
C LEU A 515 10.07 -30.55 -5.32
N GLU A 516 11.13 -30.24 -4.57
CA GLU A 516 12.26 -31.13 -4.27
C GLU A 516 12.88 -31.74 -5.56
N ILE A 517 13.13 -30.89 -6.56
CA ILE A 517 13.78 -31.21 -7.83
C ILE A 517 15.23 -30.69 -7.77
N PRO A 518 16.25 -31.51 -8.12
CA PRO A 518 17.62 -31.03 -8.27
C PRO A 518 17.74 -29.96 -9.37
N ASN A 519 18.45 -28.88 -9.09
CA ASN A 519 18.79 -27.86 -10.09
C ASN A 519 20.15 -28.23 -10.73
N ASP A 520 20.15 -29.27 -11.57
CA ASP A 520 21.33 -29.87 -12.20
C ASP A 520 21.26 -29.87 -13.74
N ASP A 521 20.46 -28.96 -14.31
CA ASP A 521 20.14 -28.82 -15.74
C ASP A 521 19.54 -30.07 -16.42
N SER A 522 19.16 -31.11 -15.67
CA SER A 522 18.37 -32.25 -16.21
C SER A 522 16.96 -31.84 -16.66
N PHE A 523 16.41 -30.78 -16.06
CA PHE A 523 15.07 -30.26 -16.31
C PHE A 523 15.08 -28.73 -16.41
N PHE A 524 14.22 -28.19 -17.28
CA PHE A 524 13.97 -26.76 -17.43
C PHE A 524 12.50 -26.42 -17.16
N VAL A 525 12.24 -25.14 -16.95
CA VAL A 525 10.90 -24.60 -16.72
C VAL A 525 10.50 -23.61 -17.81
N SER A 526 9.30 -23.80 -18.38
CA SER A 526 8.63 -22.77 -19.17
C SER A 526 7.29 -22.35 -18.55
N VAL A 527 6.78 -21.19 -18.94
CA VAL A 527 5.58 -20.59 -18.34
C VAL A 527 4.61 -20.03 -19.38
N ASP A 528 3.32 -20.08 -19.05
CA ASP A 528 2.23 -19.57 -19.89
C ASP A 528 1.12 -18.95 -19.00
N ALA A 529 0.05 -18.43 -19.60
CA ALA A 529 -1.11 -17.87 -18.90
C ALA A 529 -1.88 -18.92 -18.09
N ASN A 530 -1.89 -20.19 -18.52
CA ASN A 530 -2.57 -21.29 -17.83
C ASN A 530 -2.08 -22.68 -18.32
N ALA A 531 -2.40 -23.71 -17.54
CA ALA A 531 -2.04 -25.10 -17.81
C ALA A 531 -2.64 -25.69 -19.12
N THR A 532 -3.79 -25.21 -19.58
CA THR A 532 -4.44 -25.71 -20.81
C THR A 532 -3.66 -25.29 -22.05
N ALA A 533 -3.16 -24.05 -22.09
CA ALA A 533 -2.31 -23.57 -23.19
C ALA A 533 -1.00 -24.37 -23.30
N ILE A 534 -0.44 -24.77 -22.16
CA ILE A 534 0.74 -25.64 -22.08
C ILE A 534 0.42 -27.05 -22.59
N LEU A 535 -0.73 -27.62 -22.19
CA LEU A 535 -1.19 -28.92 -22.69
C LEU A 535 -1.38 -28.88 -24.21
N GLU A 536 -2.01 -27.84 -24.74
CA GLU A 536 -2.19 -27.66 -26.18
C GLU A 536 -0.86 -27.56 -26.93
N ARG A 537 0.13 -26.86 -26.36
CA ARG A 537 1.50 -26.80 -26.92
C ARG A 537 2.21 -28.16 -26.90
N LEU A 538 2.16 -28.89 -25.79
CA LEU A 538 2.71 -30.27 -25.69
C LEU A 538 2.08 -31.19 -26.73
N LEU A 539 0.75 -31.21 -26.83
CA LEU A 539 0.02 -32.03 -27.80
C LEU A 539 0.36 -31.65 -29.24
N SER A 540 0.68 -30.38 -29.53
CA SER A 540 1.11 -29.94 -30.86
C SER A 540 2.43 -30.60 -31.33
N ALA A 541 3.29 -31.01 -30.39
CA ALA A 541 4.55 -31.71 -30.64
C ALA A 541 4.40 -33.25 -30.73
N VAL A 542 3.28 -33.83 -30.28
CA VAL A 542 3.09 -35.29 -30.27
C VAL A 542 3.06 -35.86 -31.69
N SER A 543 3.93 -36.84 -31.95
CA SER A 543 3.94 -37.63 -33.17
C SER A 543 2.96 -38.81 -33.08
N ILE A 544 2.25 -39.08 -34.18
CA ILE A 544 1.13 -40.03 -34.27
C ILE A 544 1.54 -41.28 -35.11
N ASN A 545 2.84 -41.48 -35.30
CA ASN A 545 3.39 -42.56 -36.14
C ASN A 545 2.95 -43.96 -35.63
N ASN A 546 1.99 -44.58 -36.31
CA ASN A 546 1.35 -45.88 -36.04
C ASN A 546 0.66 -46.05 -34.66
N LYS A 547 0.91 -45.16 -33.69
CA LYS A 547 0.30 -45.13 -32.36
C LYS A 547 -1.08 -44.48 -32.40
N ASN A 548 -2.10 -45.11 -31.82
CA ASN A 548 -3.51 -44.68 -31.94
C ASN A 548 -4.34 -44.68 -30.64
N VAL A 549 -3.71 -44.85 -29.47
CA VAL A 549 -4.37 -44.80 -28.16
C VAL A 549 -3.78 -43.69 -27.28
N ILE A 550 -4.63 -42.84 -26.73
CA ILE A 550 -4.32 -41.97 -25.59
C ILE A 550 -4.75 -42.71 -24.33
N LEU A 551 -3.86 -42.88 -23.34
CA LEU A 551 -4.25 -43.39 -22.02
C LEU A 551 -4.38 -42.23 -21.03
N THR A 552 -5.53 -42.13 -20.37
CA THR A 552 -5.78 -41.13 -19.33
C THR A 552 -6.66 -41.68 -18.20
N THR A 553 -7.07 -40.89 -17.21
CA THR A 553 -7.99 -41.36 -16.15
C THR A 553 -9.45 -41.02 -16.46
N ASN A 554 -10.37 -41.55 -15.67
CA ASN A 554 -11.78 -41.13 -15.65
C ASN A 554 -12.05 -39.84 -14.83
N GLN A 555 -11.04 -39.20 -14.22
CA GLN A 555 -11.22 -38.10 -13.26
C GLN A 555 -10.43 -36.81 -13.56
N GLU A 556 -9.85 -36.70 -14.77
CA GLU A 556 -9.12 -35.51 -15.23
C GLU A 556 -9.96 -34.23 -15.19
N PHE A 557 -9.29 -33.07 -15.13
CA PHE A 557 -9.98 -31.78 -15.13
C PHE A 557 -10.74 -31.52 -16.44
N LEU A 558 -11.84 -30.74 -16.35
CA LEU A 558 -12.75 -30.50 -17.48
C LEU A 558 -12.04 -29.87 -18.69
N ALA A 559 -11.05 -29.00 -18.47
CA ALA A 559 -10.25 -28.44 -19.55
C ALA A 559 -9.40 -29.51 -20.25
N ALA A 560 -8.63 -30.30 -19.47
CA ALA A 560 -7.83 -31.41 -19.99
C ALA A 560 -8.69 -32.41 -20.78
N ASN A 561 -9.82 -32.87 -20.23
CA ASN A 561 -10.76 -33.75 -20.91
C ASN A 561 -11.26 -33.19 -22.26
N ARG A 562 -11.55 -31.88 -22.33
CA ARG A 562 -11.98 -31.23 -23.58
C ARG A 562 -10.84 -31.13 -24.61
N THR A 563 -9.64 -30.75 -24.17
CA THR A 563 -8.45 -30.65 -25.02
C THR A 563 -8.05 -32.03 -25.56
N LEU A 564 -8.00 -33.06 -24.70
CA LEU A 564 -7.75 -34.45 -25.10
C LEU A 564 -8.80 -34.97 -26.09
N ALA A 565 -10.09 -34.74 -25.85
CA ALA A 565 -11.16 -35.16 -26.76
C ALA A 565 -11.08 -34.45 -28.12
N SER A 566 -10.71 -33.16 -28.14
CA SER A 566 -10.49 -32.40 -29.39
C SER A 566 -9.28 -32.93 -30.17
N PHE A 567 -8.15 -33.13 -29.49
CA PHE A 567 -6.94 -33.69 -30.08
C PHE A 567 -7.14 -35.12 -30.61
N ALA A 568 -7.87 -35.96 -29.86
CA ALA A 568 -8.21 -37.31 -30.29
C ALA A 568 -9.08 -37.30 -31.55
N LYS A 569 -10.10 -36.43 -31.60
CA LYS A 569 -10.97 -36.27 -32.77
C LYS A 569 -10.20 -35.77 -33.99
N GLN A 570 -9.31 -34.78 -33.83
CA GLN A 570 -8.49 -34.23 -34.92
C GLN A 570 -7.56 -35.29 -35.53
N ASN A 571 -6.97 -36.14 -34.69
CA ASN A 571 -5.93 -37.10 -35.07
C ASN A 571 -6.42 -38.56 -35.16
N GLN A 572 -7.74 -38.79 -35.13
CA GLN A 572 -8.40 -40.09 -35.21
C GLN A 572 -7.95 -41.12 -34.14
N LEU A 573 -7.55 -40.62 -32.97
CA LEU A 573 -7.08 -41.43 -31.83
C LEU A 573 -8.25 -41.94 -30.99
N LYS A 574 -8.02 -43.07 -30.31
CA LYS A 574 -8.92 -43.60 -29.28
C LYS A 574 -8.46 -43.10 -27.91
N ILE A 575 -9.39 -42.79 -27.01
CA ILE A 575 -9.09 -42.55 -25.60
C ILE A 575 -9.41 -43.82 -24.80
N ALA A 576 -8.45 -44.29 -24.01
CA ALA A 576 -8.60 -45.33 -23.02
C ALA A 576 -8.54 -44.70 -21.62
N HIS A 577 -9.44 -45.11 -20.73
CA HIS A 577 -9.50 -44.59 -19.36
C HIS A 577 -9.05 -45.66 -18.35
N ALA A 578 -7.93 -45.40 -17.67
CA ALA A 578 -7.62 -46.02 -16.39
C ALA A 578 -8.70 -45.61 -15.38
N MET A 579 -9.51 -46.57 -14.96
CA MET A 579 -10.61 -46.34 -14.02
C MET A 579 -10.05 -46.24 -12.59
N ILE A 580 -10.07 -45.03 -12.04
CA ILE A 580 -9.65 -44.70 -10.67
C ILE A 580 -10.88 -44.84 -9.75
N ASP A 581 -10.79 -45.74 -8.77
CA ASP A 581 -11.70 -45.83 -7.62
C ASP A 581 -11.09 -45.06 -6.43
N GLU A 582 -11.90 -44.28 -5.72
CA GLU A 582 -11.48 -43.54 -4.52
C GLU A 582 -11.04 -44.42 -3.32
N ASN A 583 -11.39 -45.70 -3.33
CA ASN A 583 -11.11 -46.66 -2.25
C ASN A 583 -9.87 -47.54 -2.52
N ASP A 584 -9.39 -47.63 -3.77
CA ASP A 584 -8.26 -48.48 -4.13
C ASP A 584 -6.95 -48.02 -3.44
N LEU A 585 -6.17 -48.98 -2.93
CA LEU A 585 -4.89 -48.69 -2.25
C LEU A 585 -3.66 -48.70 -3.18
N ASP A 586 -3.84 -49.10 -4.45
CA ASP A 586 -2.78 -49.06 -5.47
C ASP A 586 -3.38 -48.65 -6.84
N LEU A 587 -3.37 -47.34 -7.11
CA LEU A 587 -3.90 -46.75 -8.33
C LEU A 587 -3.08 -47.11 -9.58
N SER A 588 -1.86 -47.65 -9.44
CA SER A 588 -1.05 -48.07 -10.60
C SER A 588 -1.66 -49.26 -11.35
N GLN A 589 -2.47 -50.08 -10.67
CA GLN A 589 -3.15 -51.25 -11.25
C GLN A 589 -4.21 -50.87 -12.30
N ALA A 590 -4.76 -49.64 -12.23
CA ALA A 590 -5.68 -49.11 -13.23
C ALA A 590 -4.98 -48.88 -14.59
N PHE A 591 -3.70 -48.49 -14.58
CA PHE A 591 -2.93 -48.20 -15.80
C PHE A 591 -2.41 -49.45 -16.49
N LYS A 592 -1.90 -50.43 -15.72
CA LYS A 592 -1.27 -51.67 -16.23
C LYS A 592 -2.16 -52.46 -17.21
N LYS A 593 -3.49 -52.37 -17.06
CA LYS A 593 -4.48 -53.00 -17.96
C LYS A 593 -4.58 -52.37 -19.36
N HIS A 594 -4.05 -51.16 -19.55
CA HIS A 594 -4.20 -50.38 -20.77
C HIS A 594 -2.86 -49.99 -21.43
N ILE A 595 -1.72 -50.23 -20.78
CA ILE A 595 -0.41 -49.98 -21.39
C ILE A 595 -0.11 -51.04 -22.45
N ASN A 596 0.24 -50.59 -23.66
CA ASN A 596 0.54 -51.43 -24.82
C ASN A 596 1.33 -50.65 -25.90
N ASP A 597 1.67 -51.33 -26.98
CA ASP A 597 2.44 -50.84 -28.14
C ASP A 597 1.78 -49.67 -28.90
N LYS A 598 0.47 -49.47 -28.77
CA LYS A 598 -0.29 -48.46 -29.54
C LYS A 598 -0.46 -47.13 -28.82
N LEU A 599 0.15 -46.95 -27.64
CA LEU A 599 0.11 -45.69 -26.89
C LEU A 599 0.80 -44.56 -27.66
N ALA A 600 0.05 -43.51 -28.02
CA ALA A 600 0.56 -42.27 -28.58
C ALA A 600 1.21 -41.42 -27.48
N PHE A 601 0.51 -41.28 -26.35
CA PHE A 601 1.01 -40.69 -25.10
C PHE A 601 0.10 -41.12 -23.93
N VAL A 602 0.55 -40.85 -22.71
CA VAL A 602 -0.23 -41.01 -21.47
C VAL A 602 -0.42 -39.65 -20.80
N MET A 603 -1.60 -39.37 -20.24
CA MET A 603 -1.83 -38.18 -19.42
C MET A 603 -2.61 -38.49 -18.14
N PHE A 604 -2.15 -38.08 -16.96
CA PHE A 604 -2.91 -38.24 -15.71
C PHE A 604 -2.67 -37.14 -14.67
N SER A 605 -3.69 -36.85 -13.87
CA SER A 605 -3.60 -35.97 -12.70
C SER A 605 -2.93 -36.68 -11.51
N GLN A 606 -2.04 -35.99 -10.78
CA GLN A 606 -1.53 -36.50 -9.50
C GLN A 606 -2.54 -36.37 -8.34
N VAL A 607 -3.38 -35.33 -8.35
CA VAL A 607 -4.58 -35.20 -7.51
C VAL A 607 -5.80 -35.04 -8.42
N MET A 608 -6.71 -36.01 -8.35
CA MET A 608 -7.91 -36.07 -9.19
C MET A 608 -8.82 -34.87 -8.95
N SER A 609 -9.18 -34.17 -10.04
CA SER A 609 -9.80 -32.85 -9.92
C SER A 609 -11.19 -32.88 -9.26
N ASN A 610 -11.92 -33.99 -9.44
CA ASN A 610 -13.29 -34.18 -8.96
C ASN A 610 -13.35 -34.66 -7.51
N THR A 611 -12.58 -35.71 -7.16
CA THR A 611 -12.65 -36.41 -5.86
C THR A 611 -11.59 -36.00 -4.85
N GLN A 612 -10.52 -35.31 -5.31
CA GLN A 612 -9.32 -34.99 -4.53
C GLN A 612 -8.49 -36.20 -4.05
N VAL A 613 -8.77 -37.40 -4.60
CA VAL A 613 -7.91 -38.58 -4.51
C VAL A 613 -6.52 -38.25 -5.06
N SER A 614 -5.47 -38.55 -4.30
CA SER A 614 -4.07 -38.34 -4.68
C SER A 614 -3.33 -39.65 -4.92
N MET A 615 -2.34 -39.63 -5.83
CA MET A 615 -1.36 -40.69 -6.01
C MET A 615 -0.13 -40.48 -5.13
N THR A 616 0.39 -41.55 -4.54
CA THR A 616 1.70 -41.57 -3.88
C THR A 616 2.85 -41.48 -4.90
N ASP A 617 4.05 -41.12 -4.45
CA ASP A 617 5.25 -41.16 -5.28
C ASP A 617 5.54 -42.58 -5.80
N ILE A 618 5.26 -43.60 -4.98
CA ILE A 618 5.39 -45.02 -5.34
C ILE A 618 4.43 -45.41 -6.47
N GLU A 619 3.15 -45.05 -6.38
CA GLU A 619 2.17 -45.34 -7.44
C GLU A 619 2.54 -44.66 -8.77
N ILE A 620 3.02 -43.41 -8.73
CA ILE A 620 3.47 -42.67 -9.92
C ILE A 620 4.70 -43.34 -10.53
N ILE A 621 5.70 -43.70 -9.72
CA ILE A 621 6.90 -44.41 -10.18
C ILE A 621 6.50 -45.75 -10.83
N GLN A 622 5.59 -46.52 -10.21
CA GLN A 622 5.09 -47.78 -10.77
C GLN A 622 4.32 -47.61 -12.08
N ILE A 623 3.55 -46.51 -12.25
CA ILE A 623 2.91 -46.19 -13.53
C ILE A 623 3.99 -45.91 -14.59
N LEU A 624 4.95 -45.03 -14.27
CA LEU A 624 6.01 -44.60 -15.19
C LEU A 624 6.97 -45.73 -15.58
N ASP A 625 7.27 -46.65 -14.68
CA ASP A 625 8.15 -47.81 -14.93
C ASP A 625 7.51 -48.88 -15.82
N ASN A 626 6.19 -48.83 -16.03
CA ASN A 626 5.49 -49.71 -16.98
C ASN A 626 5.33 -49.05 -18.36
N ILE A 627 5.49 -47.73 -18.49
CA ILE A 627 5.29 -47.00 -19.76
C ILE A 627 6.59 -47.03 -20.60
N PRO A 628 6.54 -47.38 -21.90
CA PRO A 628 7.72 -47.37 -22.76
C PRO A 628 8.39 -45.99 -22.83
N HIS A 629 9.73 -45.95 -22.86
CA HIS A 629 10.51 -44.70 -22.85
C HIS A 629 10.33 -43.83 -24.10
N ASP A 630 9.77 -44.36 -25.19
CA ASP A 630 9.41 -43.64 -26.42
C ASP A 630 7.94 -43.15 -26.43
N VAL A 631 7.21 -43.34 -25.33
CA VAL A 631 5.84 -42.85 -25.13
C VAL A 631 5.89 -41.65 -24.19
N PRO A 632 5.46 -40.43 -24.62
CA PRO A 632 5.40 -39.27 -23.75
C PRO A 632 4.39 -39.46 -22.63
N VAL A 633 4.71 -38.93 -21.44
CA VAL A 633 3.82 -38.90 -20.29
C VAL A 633 3.65 -37.46 -19.81
N ILE A 634 2.40 -37.00 -19.76
CA ILE A 634 2.01 -35.67 -19.29
C ILE A 634 1.36 -35.82 -17.91
N ILE A 635 1.95 -35.27 -16.87
CA ILE A 635 1.40 -35.34 -15.51
C ILE A 635 0.78 -33.99 -15.15
N ASP A 636 -0.53 -33.96 -14.89
CA ASP A 636 -1.22 -32.78 -14.38
C ASP A 636 -0.96 -32.67 -12.86
N ALA A 637 -0.11 -31.71 -12.52
CA ALA A 637 0.26 -31.30 -11.17
C ALA A 637 -0.50 -30.03 -10.73
N VAL A 638 -1.46 -29.51 -11.51
CA VAL A 638 -2.20 -28.27 -11.22
C VAL A 638 -2.95 -28.37 -9.89
N GLN A 639 -3.44 -29.55 -9.51
CA GLN A 639 -4.03 -29.79 -8.19
C GLN A 639 -3.01 -30.21 -7.11
N SER A 640 -1.76 -30.54 -7.44
CA SER A 640 -0.79 -31.09 -6.48
C SER A 640 0.19 -30.08 -5.92
N VAL A 641 0.58 -29.09 -6.74
CA VAL A 641 1.60 -28.08 -6.42
C VAL A 641 1.21 -27.33 -5.15
N CYS A 642 2.05 -27.48 -4.11
CA CYS A 642 1.88 -26.96 -2.76
C CYS A 642 0.62 -27.45 -2.01
N ASN A 643 -0.10 -28.43 -2.57
CA ASN A 643 -1.27 -29.08 -1.98
C ASN A 643 -0.90 -30.39 -1.27
N VAL A 644 0.01 -31.17 -1.84
CA VAL A 644 0.51 -32.44 -1.30
C VAL A 644 2.03 -32.39 -1.19
N SER A 645 2.59 -32.95 -0.11
CA SER A 645 4.05 -33.06 0.06
C SER A 645 4.57 -34.22 -0.79
N ILE A 646 5.22 -33.94 -1.93
CA ILE A 646 5.69 -34.96 -2.86
C ILE A 646 7.03 -34.57 -3.51
N ALA A 647 7.99 -35.49 -3.47
CA ALA A 647 9.36 -35.26 -3.92
C ALA A 647 9.53 -35.53 -5.42
N TRP A 648 9.33 -34.51 -6.27
CA TRP A 648 9.33 -34.70 -7.72
C TRP A 648 10.70 -35.10 -8.28
N GLY A 649 11.81 -34.69 -7.67
CA GLY A 649 13.16 -35.10 -8.09
C GLY A 649 13.35 -36.62 -8.08
N LYS A 650 12.72 -37.34 -7.13
CA LYS A 650 12.73 -38.81 -7.08
C LYS A 650 11.93 -39.43 -8.24
N ILE A 651 10.81 -38.81 -8.61
CA ILE A 651 9.89 -39.29 -9.66
C ILE A 651 10.50 -39.04 -11.05
N LEU A 652 11.09 -37.87 -11.26
CA LEU A 652 11.61 -37.40 -12.54
C LEU A 652 13.01 -37.93 -12.88
N LYS A 653 13.77 -38.42 -11.89
CA LYS A 653 15.14 -38.91 -12.07
C LYS A 653 15.29 -39.85 -13.28
N ASN A 654 16.18 -39.47 -14.19
CA ASN A 654 16.52 -40.18 -15.43
C ASN A 654 15.36 -40.31 -16.46
N ARG A 655 14.24 -39.60 -16.33
CA ARG A 655 13.07 -39.75 -17.23
C ARG A 655 13.00 -38.67 -18.33
N LYS A 656 13.44 -39.05 -19.53
CA LYS A 656 13.44 -38.23 -20.76
C LYS A 656 12.08 -38.08 -21.44
N ASN A 657 11.04 -38.76 -20.93
CA ASN A 657 9.70 -38.80 -21.51
C ASN A 657 8.59 -38.20 -20.63
N VAL A 658 8.92 -37.59 -19.49
CA VAL A 658 7.94 -37.08 -18.52
C VAL A 658 7.90 -35.56 -18.51
N TYR A 659 6.69 -35.01 -18.67
CA TYR A 659 6.39 -33.59 -18.76
C TYR A 659 5.36 -33.24 -17.68
N VAL A 660 5.65 -32.31 -16.78
CA VAL A 660 4.78 -32.00 -15.63
C VAL A 660 4.17 -30.61 -15.79
N ILE A 661 2.84 -30.53 -15.88
CA ILE A 661 2.10 -29.27 -16.03
C ILE A 661 1.60 -28.82 -14.65
N GLY A 662 1.93 -27.60 -14.22
CA GLY A 662 1.46 -27.01 -12.97
C GLY A 662 0.83 -25.63 -13.15
N SER A 663 0.38 -25.05 -12.03
CA SER A 663 -0.12 -23.67 -12.00
C SER A 663 0.03 -23.06 -10.60
N GLY A 664 0.34 -21.77 -10.56
CA GLY A 664 0.48 -21.03 -9.31
C GLY A 664 -0.84 -20.58 -8.66
N ILE A 665 -1.97 -20.63 -9.38
CA ILE A 665 -3.26 -20.03 -8.96
C ILE A 665 -3.88 -20.61 -7.68
N LYS A 666 -3.51 -21.84 -7.29
CA LYS A 666 -4.15 -22.60 -6.20
C LYS A 666 -3.34 -22.54 -4.90
N HIS A 667 -2.91 -23.67 -4.36
CA HIS A 667 -2.17 -23.74 -3.10
C HIS A 667 -0.79 -23.04 -3.17
N ALA A 668 -0.29 -22.75 -4.38
CA ALA A 668 0.87 -21.91 -4.65
C ALA A 668 0.64 -20.37 -4.56
N ARG A 669 -0.63 -19.92 -4.43
CA ARG A 669 -1.04 -18.54 -4.08
C ARG A 669 -0.63 -17.41 -5.03
N SER A 670 -0.20 -17.71 -6.26
CA SER A 670 0.30 -16.71 -7.22
C SER A 670 -0.80 -15.96 -8.00
N THR A 671 -2.07 -16.09 -7.61
CA THR A 671 -3.26 -15.64 -8.36
C THR A 671 -3.35 -16.18 -9.80
N SER A 672 -4.36 -15.73 -10.55
CA SER A 672 -4.61 -16.16 -11.93
C SER A 672 -3.52 -15.67 -12.90
N GLY A 673 -3.18 -16.51 -13.87
CA GLY A 673 -2.28 -16.14 -14.97
C GLY A 673 -0.95 -16.88 -15.02
N LEU A 674 -0.64 -17.76 -14.06
CA LEU A 674 0.58 -18.58 -14.09
C LEU A 674 0.26 -20.06 -14.30
N GLY A 675 0.42 -20.55 -15.52
CA GLY A 675 0.69 -21.97 -15.80
C GLY A 675 2.20 -22.18 -15.95
N PHE A 676 2.70 -23.37 -15.62
CA PHE A 676 4.09 -23.74 -15.86
C PHE A 676 4.24 -25.18 -16.35
N LEU A 677 5.35 -25.45 -17.04
CA LEU A 677 5.78 -26.75 -17.53
C LEU A 677 7.17 -27.05 -16.99
N ILE A 678 7.33 -28.21 -16.37
CA ILE A 678 8.64 -28.80 -16.09
C ILE A 678 8.88 -29.88 -17.14
N TYR A 679 9.98 -29.78 -17.87
CA TYR A 679 10.29 -30.67 -18.99
C TYR A 679 11.77 -31.04 -18.99
N PRO A 680 12.16 -32.25 -19.47
CA PRO A 680 13.57 -32.63 -19.57
C PRO A 680 14.31 -31.68 -20.52
N SER A 681 15.61 -31.48 -20.29
CA SER A 681 16.45 -30.65 -21.15
C SER A 681 16.73 -31.33 -22.52
N ASN A 682 17.93 -31.17 -23.10
CA ASN A 682 18.27 -31.43 -24.52
C ASN A 682 18.08 -32.88 -25.04
N ASP A 683 17.51 -33.75 -24.22
CA ASP A 683 17.28 -35.18 -24.40
C ASP A 683 15.79 -35.56 -24.46
N GLY A 684 14.87 -34.58 -24.40
CA GLY A 684 13.43 -34.80 -24.38
C GLY A 684 12.84 -35.38 -25.67
N ILE A 685 11.93 -36.35 -25.57
CA ILE A 685 11.36 -37.03 -26.75
C ILE A 685 10.28 -36.22 -27.50
N LEU A 686 9.70 -35.20 -26.86
CA LEU A 686 8.93 -34.15 -27.52
C LEU A 686 9.81 -32.91 -27.69
N TYR A 687 9.78 -32.33 -28.89
CA TYR A 687 10.54 -31.15 -29.29
C TYR A 687 9.78 -30.38 -30.40
N HIS A 688 10.18 -29.13 -30.65
CA HIS A 688 9.66 -28.27 -31.75
C HIS A 688 8.12 -28.19 -31.82
N PRO A 689 7.42 -27.67 -30.79
CA PRO A 689 5.97 -27.59 -30.78
C PRO A 689 5.41 -26.69 -31.89
N LYS A 690 4.43 -27.20 -32.64
CA LYS A 690 3.77 -26.46 -33.74
C LYS A 690 3.04 -25.19 -33.26
N LEU A 691 2.62 -25.15 -31.99
CA LEU A 691 2.05 -23.95 -31.33
C LEU A 691 3.16 -23.11 -30.66
N SER A 692 4.08 -22.63 -31.49
CA SER A 692 5.24 -21.80 -31.13
C SER A 692 4.92 -20.29 -31.15
N GLY A 693 5.89 -19.46 -30.76
CA GLY A 693 5.87 -18.00 -30.88
C GLY A 693 7.28 -17.41 -30.78
N TRP A 694 7.42 -16.08 -30.80
CA TRP A 694 8.75 -15.43 -30.84
C TRP A 694 9.65 -15.78 -29.66
N CYS A 695 9.07 -16.08 -28.49
CA CYS A 695 9.82 -16.45 -27.30
C CYS A 695 10.47 -17.83 -27.39
N ALA A 696 10.11 -18.64 -28.39
CA ALA A 696 10.69 -19.97 -28.60
C ALA A 696 12.11 -19.95 -29.20
N TYR A 697 12.52 -18.81 -29.79
CA TYR A 697 13.81 -18.61 -30.44
C TYR A 697 14.33 -17.19 -30.19
N LEU A 698 14.77 -16.94 -28.95
CA LEU A 698 15.27 -15.66 -28.49
C LEU A 698 16.61 -15.31 -29.15
N SER A 699 17.48 -16.29 -29.39
CA SER A 699 18.78 -16.06 -30.04
C SER A 699 18.63 -15.48 -31.46
N GLY A 700 17.58 -15.88 -32.18
CA GLY A 700 17.23 -15.38 -33.50
C GLY A 700 16.86 -13.91 -33.58
N MET A 701 16.36 -13.29 -32.49
CA MET A 701 15.81 -11.93 -32.52
C MET A 701 16.77 -10.88 -33.08
N SER A 702 18.07 -11.00 -32.77
CA SER A 702 19.12 -10.10 -33.26
C SER A 702 19.33 -10.17 -34.78
N SER A 703 19.00 -11.32 -35.40
CA SER A 703 19.20 -11.61 -36.82
C SER A 703 17.96 -11.35 -37.69
N GLY A 704 16.77 -11.29 -37.07
CA GLY A 704 15.48 -11.27 -37.77
C GLY A 704 15.09 -12.58 -38.47
N LYS A 705 15.94 -13.62 -38.47
CA LYS A 705 15.60 -14.97 -38.96
C LYS A 705 14.83 -15.75 -37.88
N THR A 706 13.72 -16.37 -38.28
CA THR A 706 12.96 -17.36 -37.47
C THR A 706 12.99 -18.77 -38.08
N THR A 707 13.63 -18.94 -39.23
CA THR A 707 13.82 -20.22 -39.91
C THR A 707 15.27 -20.41 -40.34
N ASP A 708 15.64 -21.67 -40.57
CA ASP A 708 16.84 -22.01 -41.32
C ASP A 708 16.68 -21.71 -42.83
N ASP A 709 17.71 -22.03 -43.61
CA ASP A 709 17.71 -21.86 -45.07
C ASP A 709 16.84 -22.92 -45.81
N HIS A 710 16.20 -23.83 -45.08
CA HIS A 710 15.21 -24.80 -45.57
C HIS A 710 13.76 -24.42 -45.19
N GLN A 711 13.55 -23.26 -44.56
CA GLN A 711 12.26 -22.78 -44.03
C GLN A 711 11.72 -23.61 -42.85
N CYS A 712 12.55 -24.42 -42.20
CA CYS A 712 12.21 -25.06 -40.93
C CYS A 712 12.29 -24.03 -39.79
N LEU A 713 11.28 -24.00 -38.91
CA LEU A 713 11.28 -23.13 -37.73
C LEU A 713 12.46 -23.46 -36.81
N LEU A 714 13.16 -22.41 -36.37
CA LEU A 714 14.22 -22.50 -35.38
C LEU A 714 13.67 -22.36 -33.96
N TYR A 715 14.38 -22.96 -33.01
CA TYR A 715 14.05 -23.01 -31.59
C TYR A 715 15.36 -22.95 -30.77
N ASP A 716 15.31 -22.37 -29.57
CA ASP A 716 16.35 -22.55 -28.56
C ASP A 716 15.91 -23.67 -27.59
N ASP A 717 16.78 -24.63 -27.26
CA ASP A 717 16.42 -25.81 -26.45
C ASP A 717 15.69 -25.47 -25.14
N ARG A 718 16.18 -24.42 -24.45
CA ARG A 718 15.66 -23.89 -23.17
C ARG A 718 14.39 -23.04 -23.32
N TRP A 719 14.08 -22.56 -24.53
CA TRP A 719 12.97 -21.62 -24.74
C TRP A 719 11.86 -22.18 -25.63
N GLN A 720 12.06 -23.30 -26.31
CA GLN A 720 11.13 -23.88 -27.31
C GLN A 720 9.67 -24.07 -26.86
N TRP A 721 9.41 -24.15 -25.54
CA TRP A 721 8.07 -24.31 -24.96
C TRP A 721 7.38 -23.00 -24.56
N PHE A 722 8.03 -21.85 -24.75
CA PHE A 722 7.38 -20.55 -24.63
C PHE A 722 6.58 -20.22 -25.90
N GLY A 723 5.49 -19.45 -25.73
CA GLY A 723 4.62 -19.04 -26.82
C GLY A 723 4.98 -17.67 -27.38
N GLY A 724 3.97 -16.80 -27.50
CA GLY A 724 4.17 -15.37 -27.72
C GLY A 724 4.58 -14.61 -26.44
N THR A 725 4.42 -13.30 -26.48
CA THR A 725 4.79 -12.37 -25.39
C THR A 725 4.21 -12.82 -24.02
N PRO A 726 5.04 -12.98 -22.97
CA PRO A 726 4.60 -13.45 -21.66
C PRO A 726 3.56 -12.52 -21.00
N ALA A 727 2.30 -12.97 -20.96
CA ALA A 727 1.20 -12.27 -20.29
C ALA A 727 1.08 -12.57 -18.77
N ASN A 728 2.00 -13.38 -18.24
CA ASN A 728 1.96 -13.97 -16.90
C ASN A 728 2.86 -13.28 -15.86
N VAL A 729 3.54 -12.20 -16.24
CA VAL A 729 4.51 -11.45 -15.42
C VAL A 729 4.06 -11.26 -13.97
N PHE A 730 2.92 -10.60 -13.73
CA PHE A 730 2.46 -10.31 -12.37
C PHE A 730 2.26 -11.56 -11.49
N ALA A 731 1.83 -12.67 -12.09
CA ALA A 731 1.63 -13.92 -11.37
C ALA A 731 2.94 -14.67 -11.12
N LEU A 732 3.90 -14.62 -12.06
CA LEU A 732 5.26 -15.15 -11.87
C LEU A 732 6.02 -14.39 -10.77
N GLU A 733 5.99 -13.06 -10.82
CA GLU A 733 6.60 -12.17 -9.83
C GLU A 733 6.01 -12.41 -8.43
N LEU A 734 4.69 -12.54 -8.32
CA LEU A 734 4.03 -12.88 -7.07
C LEU A 734 4.38 -14.28 -6.57
N PHE A 735 4.58 -15.27 -7.45
CA PHE A 735 5.03 -16.61 -7.04
C PHE A 735 6.44 -16.54 -6.42
N ILE A 736 7.39 -15.90 -7.11
CA ILE A 736 8.77 -15.70 -6.63
C ILE A 736 8.73 -15.07 -5.22
N ASN A 737 8.03 -13.95 -5.10
CA ASN A 737 7.97 -13.18 -3.86
C ASN A 737 7.23 -13.91 -2.74
N THR A 738 6.19 -14.70 -3.05
CA THR A 738 5.47 -15.56 -2.10
C THR A 738 6.40 -16.64 -1.53
N TRP A 739 7.09 -17.38 -2.39
CA TRP A 739 7.82 -18.57 -1.97
C TRP A 739 9.23 -18.27 -1.43
N ASP A 740 9.86 -17.16 -1.86
CA ASP A 740 11.02 -16.59 -1.15
C ASP A 740 10.66 -16.20 0.29
N ALA A 741 9.61 -15.40 0.50
CA ALA A 741 9.24 -14.93 1.83
C ALA A 741 8.93 -16.10 2.80
N ILE A 742 8.25 -17.14 2.32
CA ILE A 742 8.01 -18.40 3.05
C ILE A 742 9.33 -19.11 3.39
N THR A 743 10.24 -19.23 2.42
CA THR A 743 11.53 -19.93 2.58
C THR A 743 12.47 -19.18 3.53
N ARG A 744 12.57 -17.84 3.43
CA ARG A 744 13.34 -17.01 4.38
C ARG A 744 12.80 -17.12 5.82
N ASN A 745 11.49 -17.31 5.98
CA ASN A 745 10.86 -17.58 7.28
C ASN A 745 10.97 -19.06 7.73
N LYS A 746 11.78 -19.88 7.04
CA LYS A 746 12.09 -21.28 7.35
C LYS A 746 10.87 -22.20 7.41
N GLN A 747 9.81 -21.84 6.68
CA GLN A 747 8.63 -22.69 6.52
C GLN A 747 8.72 -23.53 5.24
N THR A 748 8.09 -24.69 5.26
CA THR A 748 8.15 -25.67 4.16
C THR A 748 6.74 -26.08 3.75
N ILE A 749 6.60 -26.72 2.59
CA ILE A 749 5.33 -27.36 2.23
C ILE A 749 4.92 -28.38 3.30
N SER A 750 5.87 -29.11 3.88
CA SER A 750 5.57 -30.09 4.93
C SER A 750 5.01 -29.44 6.21
N SER A 751 5.56 -28.31 6.70
CA SER A 751 5.01 -27.63 7.89
C SER A 751 3.64 -27.01 7.65
N MET A 752 3.41 -26.44 6.45
CA MET A 752 2.12 -25.91 6.04
C MET A 752 1.07 -27.01 5.82
N TYR A 753 1.48 -28.13 5.22
CA TYR A 753 0.67 -29.33 5.01
C TYR A 753 0.23 -29.94 6.34
N GLN A 754 1.17 -30.21 7.25
CA GLN A 754 0.88 -30.77 8.58
C GLN A 754 -0.12 -29.92 9.36
N TYR A 755 -0.01 -28.59 9.29
CA TYR A 755 -0.99 -27.69 9.89
C TYR A 755 -2.39 -27.88 9.29
N VAL A 756 -2.51 -27.89 7.96
CA VAL A 756 -3.82 -28.04 7.29
C VAL A 756 -4.43 -29.44 7.54
N GLN A 757 -3.62 -30.50 7.58
CA GLN A 757 -4.09 -31.83 7.98
C GLN A 757 -4.57 -31.86 9.44
N SER A 758 -4.00 -31.04 10.34
CA SER A 758 -4.53 -30.89 11.71
C SER A 758 -5.92 -30.22 11.75
N LEU A 759 -6.19 -29.29 10.82
CA LEU A 759 -7.53 -28.71 10.63
C LEU A 759 -8.53 -29.72 10.04
N HIS A 760 -8.09 -30.60 9.13
CA HIS A 760 -8.91 -31.71 8.62
C HIS A 760 -9.29 -32.67 9.75
N GLN A 761 -8.32 -33.11 10.55
CA GLN A 761 -8.56 -33.99 11.70
C GLN A 761 -9.54 -33.36 12.70
N TYR A 762 -9.40 -32.06 12.98
CA TYR A 762 -10.33 -31.33 13.82
C TYR A 762 -11.74 -31.30 13.21
N PHE A 763 -11.87 -30.95 11.92
CA PHE A 763 -13.16 -30.93 11.20
C PHE A 763 -13.90 -32.27 11.25
N PHE A 764 -13.22 -33.38 10.92
CA PHE A 764 -13.82 -34.71 10.99
C PHE A 764 -14.14 -35.16 12.43
N SER A 765 -13.43 -34.65 13.44
CA SER A 765 -13.76 -34.93 14.85
C SER A 765 -15.10 -34.30 15.25
N LEU A 766 -15.42 -33.11 14.72
CA LEU A 766 -16.72 -32.44 14.92
C LEU A 766 -17.84 -33.19 14.17
N LEU A 767 -17.61 -33.58 12.91
CA LEU A 767 -18.63 -34.26 12.08
C LEU A 767 -18.90 -35.74 12.44
N LYS A 768 -18.20 -36.30 13.44
CA LYS A 768 -18.25 -37.73 13.80
C LYS A 768 -19.67 -38.27 14.06
N SER A 769 -20.61 -37.44 14.50
CA SER A 769 -22.00 -37.82 14.77
C SER A 769 -22.94 -37.77 13.55
N LYS A 770 -22.46 -37.31 12.38
CA LYS A 770 -23.29 -37.05 11.19
C LYS A 770 -23.08 -38.06 10.04
N ASN A 771 -22.24 -39.08 10.23
CA ASN A 771 -21.87 -40.08 9.21
C ASN A 771 -21.32 -39.48 7.89
N ILE A 772 -20.83 -38.24 7.92
CA ILE A 772 -20.25 -37.55 6.77
C ILE A 772 -18.78 -37.97 6.65
N ASN A 773 -18.40 -38.55 5.51
CA ASN A 773 -17.05 -39.01 5.25
C ASN A 773 -16.45 -38.30 4.03
N ALA A 774 -15.12 -38.27 3.97
CA ALA A 774 -14.41 -37.94 2.74
C ALA A 774 -14.62 -39.05 1.70
N VAL A 775 -14.70 -38.69 0.42
CA VAL A 775 -14.73 -39.64 -0.70
C VAL A 775 -13.57 -40.64 -0.57
N ASP A 776 -12.37 -40.12 -0.40
CA ASP A 776 -11.09 -40.83 -0.31
C ASP A 776 -10.71 -41.26 1.13
N HIS A 777 -11.67 -41.37 2.05
CA HIS A 777 -11.42 -41.66 3.48
C HIS A 777 -10.56 -42.91 3.74
N VAL A 778 -10.71 -43.97 2.93
CA VAL A 778 -9.87 -45.18 2.99
C VAL A 778 -8.41 -44.84 2.70
N ARG A 779 -8.15 -44.12 1.60
CA ARG A 779 -6.80 -43.68 1.21
C ARG A 779 -6.21 -42.69 2.20
N ARG A 780 -6.98 -41.69 2.70
CA ARG A 780 -6.49 -40.75 3.74
C ARG A 780 -6.04 -41.45 5.02
N LYS A 781 -6.70 -42.54 5.40
CA LYS A 781 -6.32 -43.35 6.57
C LYS A 781 -5.04 -44.16 6.35
N HIS A 782 -4.79 -44.64 5.12
CA HIS A 782 -3.64 -45.48 4.80
C HIS A 782 -2.40 -44.67 4.37
N PHE A 783 -2.60 -43.56 3.67
CA PHE A 783 -1.58 -42.66 3.13
C PHE A 783 -1.75 -41.22 3.66
N PRO A 784 -1.74 -40.97 4.99
CA PRO A 784 -2.07 -39.66 5.57
C PRO A 784 -1.15 -38.52 5.11
N ASN A 785 0.08 -38.83 4.69
CA ASN A 785 1.06 -37.85 4.18
C ASN A 785 0.81 -37.42 2.73
N PHE A 786 -0.12 -38.07 2.01
CA PHE A 786 -0.47 -37.75 0.63
C PHE A 786 -1.88 -37.16 0.45
N SER A 787 -2.71 -37.15 1.51
CA SER A 787 -4.07 -36.58 1.51
C SER A 787 -4.10 -35.14 0.98
N SER A 788 -4.85 -34.86 -0.09
CA SER A 788 -5.04 -33.49 -0.58
C SER A 788 -5.47 -32.54 0.56
N ASN A 789 -4.91 -31.33 0.66
CA ASN A 789 -5.39 -30.28 1.58
C ASN A 789 -6.82 -29.81 1.23
N ALA A 790 -7.38 -30.28 0.11
CA ALA A 790 -8.81 -30.24 -0.17
C ALA A 790 -9.50 -31.59 0.04
N VAL A 791 -10.74 -31.51 0.52
CA VAL A 791 -11.62 -32.64 0.84
C VAL A 791 -12.83 -32.62 -0.08
N VAL A 792 -13.31 -33.78 -0.49
CA VAL A 792 -14.64 -33.94 -1.09
C VAL A 792 -15.50 -34.76 -0.16
N LEU A 793 -16.65 -34.22 0.23
CA LEU A 793 -17.61 -34.86 1.14
C LEU A 793 -18.75 -35.50 0.34
N LYS A 794 -19.02 -36.77 0.65
CA LYS A 794 -20.05 -37.61 0.00
C LYS A 794 -20.94 -38.21 1.08
N SER A 795 -22.24 -37.98 0.98
CA SER A 795 -23.26 -38.57 1.85
C SER A 795 -24.61 -38.54 1.16
N SER A 796 -25.37 -39.63 1.29
CA SER A 796 -26.74 -39.77 0.77
C SER A 796 -27.77 -38.91 1.52
N GLU A 797 -27.42 -38.37 2.68
CA GLU A 797 -28.32 -37.60 3.55
C GLU A 797 -28.18 -36.09 3.36
N LEU A 798 -27.11 -35.62 2.70
CA LEU A 798 -26.82 -34.19 2.53
C LEU A 798 -27.52 -33.63 1.29
N ASN A 799 -28.58 -32.85 1.50
CA ASN A 799 -29.08 -31.93 0.48
C ASN A 799 -28.08 -30.78 0.29
N THR A 800 -27.15 -30.95 -0.64
CA THR A 800 -26.02 -30.03 -0.86
C THR A 800 -26.46 -28.63 -1.31
N SER A 801 -27.56 -28.51 -2.05
CA SER A 801 -28.18 -27.23 -2.37
C SER A 801 -28.69 -26.48 -1.13
N SER A 802 -29.32 -27.18 -0.18
CA SER A 802 -29.73 -26.58 1.10
C SER A 802 -28.53 -26.17 1.95
N LEU A 803 -27.45 -26.97 1.96
CA LEU A 803 -26.23 -26.65 2.71
C LEU A 803 -25.52 -25.42 2.15
N LEU A 804 -25.45 -25.24 0.83
CA LEU A 804 -24.97 -23.99 0.22
C LEU A 804 -25.83 -22.79 0.65
N ALA A 805 -27.16 -22.94 0.66
CA ALA A 805 -28.07 -21.87 1.08
C ALA A 805 -28.02 -21.56 2.59
N ILE A 806 -27.49 -22.45 3.42
CA ILE A 806 -27.15 -22.21 4.84
C ILE A 806 -25.77 -21.56 4.94
N ALA A 807 -24.80 -22.04 4.16
CA ALA A 807 -23.43 -21.55 4.14
C ALA A 807 -23.34 -20.07 3.70
N ASP A 808 -24.01 -19.69 2.61
CA ASP A 808 -24.06 -18.30 2.12
C ASP A 808 -24.68 -17.35 3.16
N LYS A 809 -25.75 -17.76 3.84
CA LYS A 809 -26.35 -17.00 4.97
C LYS A 809 -25.38 -16.83 6.14
N LYS A 810 -24.47 -17.78 6.37
CA LYS A 810 -23.37 -17.69 7.34
C LYS A 810 -22.09 -17.02 6.77
N ARG A 811 -22.10 -16.59 5.49
CA ARG A 811 -20.94 -16.10 4.71
C ARG A 811 -19.76 -17.07 4.68
N ILE A 812 -20.05 -18.33 4.41
CA ILE A 812 -19.06 -19.40 4.28
C ILE A 812 -19.18 -19.97 2.87
N TYR A 813 -18.07 -20.01 2.16
CA TYR A 813 -18.02 -20.27 0.72
C TYR A 813 -17.18 -21.50 0.42
N PHE A 814 -17.78 -22.46 -0.25
CA PHE A 814 -17.14 -23.67 -0.77
C PHE A 814 -17.79 -24.09 -2.09
N ASP A 815 -17.19 -25.06 -2.76
CA ASP A 815 -17.61 -25.52 -4.07
C ASP A 815 -18.55 -26.73 -3.97
N GLN A 816 -19.39 -26.94 -4.99
CA GLN A 816 -20.23 -28.14 -5.14
C GLN A 816 -20.05 -28.69 -6.55
N ARG A 817 -19.74 -29.98 -6.65
CA ARG A 817 -19.57 -30.65 -7.94
C ARG A 817 -20.14 -32.07 -7.92
N GLU A 818 -20.91 -32.39 -8.96
CA GLU A 818 -21.49 -33.73 -9.20
C GLU A 818 -22.26 -34.27 -7.97
N GLY A 819 -22.94 -33.37 -7.25
CA GLY A 819 -23.70 -33.66 -6.02
C GLY A 819 -22.92 -33.59 -4.71
N ASN A 820 -21.58 -33.57 -4.77
CA ASN A 820 -20.68 -33.58 -3.60
C ASN A 820 -20.22 -32.16 -3.22
N ILE A 821 -19.87 -31.95 -1.95
CA ILE A 821 -19.29 -30.68 -1.45
C ILE A 821 -17.76 -30.77 -1.50
N ARG A 822 -17.08 -29.74 -2.01
CA ARG A 822 -15.61 -29.68 -2.14
C ARG A 822 -15.03 -28.51 -1.35
N LEU A 823 -14.25 -28.84 -0.31
CA LEU A 823 -13.67 -27.93 0.68
C LEU A 823 -12.16 -27.82 0.46
N GLY A 824 -11.65 -26.67 0.03
CA GLY A 824 -10.21 -26.38 -0.06
C GLY A 824 -9.69 -25.66 1.18
N PHE A 825 -9.03 -26.38 2.08
CA PHE A 825 -8.42 -25.80 3.27
C PHE A 825 -7.05 -25.18 2.93
N GLY A 826 -6.60 -24.23 3.75
CA GLY A 826 -5.29 -23.59 3.64
C GLY A 826 -4.85 -22.97 4.96
N ILE A 827 -3.58 -22.56 5.02
CA ILE A 827 -2.93 -22.06 6.25
C ILE A 827 -3.57 -20.81 6.84
N GLN A 828 -4.39 -20.09 6.05
CA GLN A 828 -5.14 -18.92 6.49
C GLN A 828 -6.36 -19.25 7.36
N HIS A 829 -6.83 -20.50 7.40
CA HIS A 829 -7.99 -20.88 8.21
C HIS A 829 -7.60 -21.18 9.65
N SER A 830 -8.41 -20.71 10.60
CA SER A 830 -8.28 -21.03 12.03
C SER A 830 -9.18 -22.20 12.44
N ARG A 831 -9.00 -22.72 13.68
CA ARG A 831 -9.98 -23.66 14.27
C ARG A 831 -11.38 -23.06 14.37
N ASN A 832 -11.48 -21.80 14.75
CA ASN A 832 -12.73 -21.02 14.81
C ASN A 832 -13.45 -20.99 13.45
N ASP A 833 -12.72 -21.03 12.33
CA ASP A 833 -13.33 -21.14 10.99
C ASP A 833 -13.80 -22.56 10.65
N ILE A 834 -13.12 -23.57 11.21
CA ILE A 834 -13.56 -24.97 11.11
C ILE A 834 -14.81 -25.21 11.96
N ASP A 835 -14.92 -24.59 13.13
CA ASP A 835 -16.11 -24.64 13.99
C ASP A 835 -17.33 -24.08 13.23
N LYS A 836 -17.22 -22.86 12.69
CA LYS A 836 -18.26 -22.21 11.86
C LYS A 836 -18.63 -23.02 10.62
N LEU A 837 -17.66 -23.72 10.01
CA LEU A 837 -17.90 -24.62 8.87
C LEU A 837 -18.67 -25.89 9.30
N ALA A 838 -18.27 -26.53 10.40
CA ALA A 838 -18.94 -27.72 10.93
C ALA A 838 -20.40 -27.40 11.29
N ASP A 839 -20.63 -26.23 11.88
CA ASP A 839 -21.93 -25.64 12.21
C ASP A 839 -22.93 -25.57 11.04
N ILE A 840 -22.51 -25.66 9.78
CA ILE A 840 -23.42 -25.74 8.62
C ILE A 840 -24.06 -27.12 8.51
N PHE A 841 -23.33 -28.17 8.87
CA PHE A 841 -23.78 -29.56 8.81
C PHE A 841 -24.61 -29.97 10.04
N PHE A 842 -24.73 -29.09 11.05
CA PHE A 842 -25.59 -29.28 12.22
C PHE A 842 -26.94 -28.56 12.15
N CYS A 843 -27.10 -27.60 11.24
CA CYS A 843 -28.38 -27.00 10.88
C CYS A 843 -29.26 -27.93 10.02
#